data_AF-A0A2E8HPX5-F1
#
_entry.id   AF-A0A2E8HPX5-F1
#
_cell.length_a   1.000
_cell.length_b   1.000
_cell.length_c   1.000
_cell.angle_alpha   90.00
_cell.angle_beta   90.00
_cell.angle_gamma   90.00
#
_symmetry.space_group_name_H-M   'P 1'
#
loop_
_entity.id
_entity.type
_entity.pdbx_description
1 polymer ?
#
loop_
_entity_poly.entity_id
_entity_poly.type
_entity_poly.pdbx_seq_one_letter_code
_entity_poly.pdbx_strand_id
1 'polypeptide(L)'
;MYKLKTISVRSLFLMCIIGLYGCAKTSELNNFVDLGKKYDVVIERDYLGVPHIIGNKDVDAAFGFAYAQAEDNWAIIHDSIPFYRGTNASINGEDAAAIDFLIKWLGIWETVDEKYESHLKPETRGWIQAFVDGINYYAALHPEQTNENIFPITGKDVVAGYMLRHLLFFGFDGPIMELFEDERQRPVSRNPTSKIGESYLSSIAGVLTNDLPIGSNAIAVSSPFTLDGATRLAINSHQPTTGPVAWYEAHIQSHEGLNIMGGLFPSSATIGVGFTNNLAWGATVNKPDLVDIFVLETDPDNPMRYKLDGKWKNLTARDIEIKVKLFGFLPWTVKETVFASDHGPVIQNDHGTYAVRYAGMGEIRQLEQWLAMNKAQNFDQWLDAMRMQSFASFNFVYADREGNTMFVHNSLTPKRQSGYDWTQYLPGDDGQLIWQDYMEFDDLPQVTNPASGYLHSANQTPFKVTAAADNPIKEDYKVEDGFPTRMTNRANRGLELLEDMDSISEHQFFELKHDKKYSINSRAYQFLKRAFDADISQSQINNNPIYSSAQALVADWDLSTDINSRGAALGTCVLGSEWLSEQKGEVAPDPLGELIRCTDLLMDKVGRIDPLWGDINRHIRGDINIPIGGGPDTLRAIYGMGLEDDGFLTNVAGDGLYYQVSWDTNGQLKVQGTHQFGSATLDADSPHFGDQAQNYANEILHDPLFDDALRQTKLERCYRPGE
;
A
#
# COMPACT_ATOMS: atom_id res chain seq x y z
N MET A 1 47.03 18.09 -44.06
CA MET A 1 47.97 19.21 -43.78
C MET A 1 47.19 20.37 -43.16
N TYR A 2 47.21 20.50 -41.84
CA TYR A 2 47.25 21.77 -41.10
C TYR A 2 47.83 21.42 -39.72
N LYS A 3 48.93 22.09 -39.35
CA LYS A 3 49.86 21.69 -38.29
C LYS A 3 49.32 22.01 -36.89
N LEU A 4 49.35 21.02 -36.00
CA LEU A 4 49.45 21.27 -34.55
C LEU A 4 50.75 22.04 -34.25
N LYS A 5 50.66 23.07 -33.42
CA LYS A 5 51.79 23.65 -32.69
C LYS A 5 51.55 23.48 -31.20
N THR A 6 52.41 22.65 -30.63
CA THR A 6 52.67 22.42 -29.21
C THR A 6 52.98 23.73 -28.49
N ILE A 7 52.24 24.04 -27.43
CA ILE A 7 52.63 25.05 -26.42
C ILE A 7 53.22 24.30 -25.22
N SER A 8 54.37 24.79 -24.77
CA SER A 8 55.26 24.17 -23.79
C SER A 8 54.68 24.19 -22.37
N VAL A 9 54.78 23.03 -21.70
CA VAL A 9 54.23 22.63 -20.38
C VAL A 9 54.92 23.31 -19.17
N ARG A 10 55.54 24.49 -19.32
CA ARG A 10 56.34 25.09 -18.23
C ARG A 10 55.88 26.45 -17.71
N SER A 11 54.73 26.96 -18.13
CA SER A 11 54.20 28.24 -17.63
C SER A 11 52.78 28.19 -17.04
N LEU A 12 52.15 27.01 -16.96
CA LEU A 12 50.85 26.85 -16.27
C LEU A 12 50.98 26.42 -14.79
N PHE A 13 52.19 26.12 -14.30
CA PHE A 13 52.37 25.57 -12.94
C PHE A 13 52.48 26.64 -11.82
N LEU A 14 52.49 27.93 -12.17
CA LEU A 14 52.64 29.02 -11.19
C LEU A 14 51.40 29.93 -11.07
N MET A 15 50.26 29.53 -11.64
CA MET A 15 48.97 30.23 -11.50
C MET A 15 47.85 29.35 -10.92
N CYS A 16 48.21 28.18 -10.37
CA CYS A 16 47.28 27.27 -9.66
C CYS A 16 47.53 27.18 -8.14
N ILE A 17 48.34 28.07 -7.54
CA ILE A 17 48.70 28.01 -6.11
C ILE A 17 48.18 29.24 -5.31
N ILE A 18 47.23 30.01 -5.87
CA ILE A 18 46.53 31.05 -5.11
C ILE A 18 45.03 30.89 -5.40
N GLY A 19 44.36 30.08 -4.59
CA GLY A 19 42.94 29.75 -4.75
C GLY A 19 42.46 28.52 -3.97
N LEU A 20 43.34 27.77 -3.31
CA LEU A 20 42.97 26.73 -2.34
C LEU A 20 42.91 27.30 -0.91
N TYR A 21 42.20 28.41 -0.75
CA TYR A 21 41.38 28.61 0.45
C TYR A 21 39.95 28.39 -0.04
N GLY A 22 39.63 27.13 -0.36
CA GLY A 22 38.24 26.73 -0.44
C GLY A 22 37.65 27.01 0.95
N CYS A 23 36.70 27.93 1.03
CA CYS A 23 35.79 27.96 2.16
C CYS A 23 35.26 26.53 2.30
N ALA A 24 35.72 25.78 3.30
CA ALA A 24 35.06 24.58 3.71
C ALA A 24 33.64 25.02 4.08
N LYS A 25 32.68 24.79 3.18
CA LYS A 25 31.28 25.04 3.44
C LYS A 25 30.96 24.03 4.53
N THR A 26 30.90 24.48 5.79
CA THR A 26 30.49 23.64 6.91
C THR A 26 29.11 23.10 6.55
N SER A 27 28.99 21.77 6.50
CA SER A 27 27.74 21.09 6.21
C SER A 27 26.63 21.63 7.12
N GLU A 28 25.46 21.92 6.56
CA GLU A 28 24.29 22.34 7.35
C GLU A 28 23.87 21.25 8.33
N LEU A 29 24.18 19.98 8.03
CA LEU A 29 23.94 18.83 8.92
C LEU A 29 24.70 18.92 10.24
N ASN A 30 25.82 19.64 10.29
CA ASN A 30 26.53 19.86 11.55
C ASN A 30 25.69 20.61 12.59
N ASN A 31 24.61 21.29 12.20
CA ASN A 31 23.70 21.94 13.13
C ASN A 31 22.77 20.95 13.87
N PHE A 32 22.72 19.70 13.41
CA PHE A 32 21.79 18.69 13.90
C PHE A 32 22.45 17.69 14.86
N VAL A 33 23.79 17.61 14.93
CA VAL A 33 24.55 16.64 15.75
C VAL A 33 24.30 16.71 17.26
N ASP A 34 23.69 17.78 17.75
CA ASP A 34 23.36 17.96 19.17
C ASP A 34 21.87 17.70 19.47
N LEU A 35 21.05 17.36 18.46
CA LEU A 35 19.60 17.15 18.66
C LEU A 35 19.28 16.00 19.62
N GLY A 36 20.13 14.97 19.71
CA GLY A 36 19.97 13.89 20.69
C GLY A 36 19.92 14.39 22.15
N LYS A 37 20.46 15.58 22.45
CA LYS A 37 20.42 16.20 23.78
C LYS A 37 19.10 16.94 24.07
N LYS A 38 18.30 17.24 23.04
CA LYS A 38 17.03 17.97 23.14
C LYS A 38 15.86 17.06 23.55
N TYR A 39 15.95 15.78 23.19
CA TYR A 39 14.86 14.81 23.36
C TYR A 39 15.19 13.81 24.46
N ASP A 40 14.16 13.45 25.24
CA ASP A 40 14.26 12.46 26.30
C ASP A 40 13.62 11.14 25.92
N VAL A 41 14.40 10.30 25.23
CA VAL A 41 13.95 9.02 24.69
C VAL A 41 14.97 7.92 24.89
N VAL A 42 14.47 6.72 25.12
CA VAL A 42 15.23 5.47 25.15
C VAL A 42 14.66 4.54 24.07
N ILE A 43 15.55 3.84 23.37
CA ILE A 43 15.18 2.77 22.45
C ILE A 43 15.64 1.45 23.07
N GLU A 44 14.68 0.57 23.28
CA GLU A 44 14.90 -0.83 23.65
C GLU A 44 14.76 -1.69 22.40
N ARG A 45 15.75 -2.55 22.10
CA ARG A 45 15.62 -3.56 21.06
C ARG A 45 15.53 -4.94 21.69
N ASP A 46 14.50 -5.67 21.31
CA ASP A 46 14.27 -7.02 21.77
C ASP A 46 15.15 -8.06 21.04
N TYR A 47 14.95 -9.33 21.37
CA TYR A 47 15.66 -10.47 20.78
C TYR A 47 15.39 -10.72 19.28
N LEU A 48 14.42 -10.04 18.69
CA LEU A 48 14.12 -10.05 17.26
C LEU A 48 14.52 -8.72 16.58
N GLY A 49 15.23 -7.86 17.32
CA GLY A 49 15.67 -6.55 16.86
C GLY A 49 14.57 -5.49 16.77
N VAL A 50 13.34 -5.79 17.22
CA VAL A 50 12.19 -4.88 17.15
C VAL A 50 12.42 -3.71 18.11
N PRO A 51 12.28 -2.44 17.66
CA PRO A 51 12.43 -1.30 18.54
C PRO A 51 11.16 -1.00 19.33
N HIS A 52 11.34 -0.81 20.63
CA HIS A 52 10.37 -0.23 21.56
C HIS A 52 10.88 1.13 22.00
N ILE A 53 10.20 2.18 21.54
CA ILE A 53 10.59 3.57 21.73
C ILE A 53 9.84 4.14 22.92
N ILE A 54 10.59 4.65 23.89
CA ILE A 54 10.07 5.09 25.19
C ILE A 54 10.44 6.56 25.37
N GLY A 55 9.49 7.45 25.06
CA GLY A 55 9.65 8.89 25.25
C GLY A 55 9.05 9.37 26.57
N ASN A 56 9.63 10.40 27.18
CA ASN A 56 8.96 11.08 28.28
C ASN A 56 7.71 11.86 27.79
N LYS A 57 7.78 12.44 26.58
CA LYS A 57 6.68 13.07 25.86
C LYS A 57 6.41 12.41 24.52
N ASP A 58 5.27 12.68 23.92
CA ASP A 58 4.93 12.21 22.57
C ASP A 58 5.99 12.64 21.55
N VAL A 59 6.47 13.88 21.64
CA VAL A 59 7.53 14.40 20.74
C VAL A 59 8.88 13.72 20.95
N ASP A 60 9.20 13.28 22.18
CA ASP A 60 10.43 12.52 22.42
C ASP A 60 10.35 11.14 21.76
N ALA A 61 9.18 10.49 21.88
CA ALA A 61 8.91 9.22 21.22
C ALA A 61 8.95 9.36 19.69
N ALA A 62 8.40 10.44 19.12
CA ALA A 62 8.48 10.69 17.67
C ALA A 62 9.93 10.80 17.16
N PHE A 63 10.80 11.48 17.91
CA PHE A 63 12.23 11.60 17.59
C PHE A 63 12.94 10.24 17.62
N GLY A 64 12.76 9.45 18.69
CA GLY A 64 13.36 8.12 18.79
C GLY A 64 12.81 7.15 17.76
N PHE A 65 11.53 7.27 17.42
CA PHE A 65 10.88 6.45 16.40
C PHE A 65 11.45 6.69 15.00
N ALA A 66 11.67 7.96 14.63
CA ALA A 66 12.37 8.32 13.41
C ALA A 66 13.80 7.78 13.37
N TYR A 67 14.53 7.90 14.49
CA TYR A 67 15.91 7.43 14.58
C TYR A 67 16.01 5.91 14.43
N ALA A 68 15.15 5.14 15.13
CA ALA A 68 15.12 3.68 15.01
C ALA A 68 14.79 3.22 13.59
N GLN A 69 13.81 3.87 12.93
CA GLN A 69 13.52 3.62 11.51
C GLN A 69 14.74 3.87 10.62
N ALA A 70 15.50 4.94 10.89
CA ALA A 70 16.68 5.30 10.12
C ALA A 70 17.80 4.27 10.28
N GLU A 71 18.01 3.73 11.48
CA GLU A 71 18.99 2.66 11.69
C GLU A 71 18.72 1.42 10.82
N ASP A 72 17.46 1.02 10.68
CA ASP A 72 17.10 -0.23 10.00
C ASP A 72 16.80 -0.04 8.51
N ASN A 73 16.37 1.16 8.10
CA ASN A 73 15.82 1.42 6.76
C ASN A 73 16.34 2.71 6.10
N TRP A 74 17.56 3.16 6.45
CA TRP A 74 18.11 4.43 5.98
C TRP A 74 17.99 4.64 4.46
N ALA A 75 18.40 3.65 3.66
CA ALA A 75 18.36 3.76 2.21
C ALA A 75 16.94 4.02 1.67
N ILE A 76 15.92 3.34 2.23
CA ILE A 76 14.52 3.57 1.85
C ILE A 76 14.06 4.98 2.23
N ILE A 77 14.40 5.44 3.45
CA ILE A 77 14.03 6.79 3.90
C ILE A 77 14.73 7.85 3.05
N HIS A 78 16.02 7.67 2.78
CA HIS A 78 16.82 8.57 1.96
C HIS A 78 16.25 8.69 0.54
N ASP A 79 15.94 7.56 -0.10
CA ASP A 79 15.51 7.52 -1.50
C ASP A 79 14.04 7.93 -1.69
N SER A 80 13.23 7.97 -0.63
CA SER A 80 11.85 8.45 -0.70
C SER A 80 11.74 9.98 -0.70
N ILE A 81 12.72 10.71 -0.15
CA ILE A 81 12.67 12.18 -0.06
C ILE A 81 12.62 12.86 -1.46
N PRO A 82 13.46 12.49 -2.44
CA PRO A 82 13.39 13.07 -3.78
C PRO A 82 12.04 12.81 -4.46
N PHE A 83 11.47 11.63 -4.22
CA PHE A 83 10.13 11.28 -4.66
C PHE A 83 9.08 12.19 -4.02
N TYR A 84 9.10 12.45 -2.71
CA TYR A 84 8.15 13.41 -2.09
C TYR A 84 8.33 14.85 -2.60
N ARG A 85 9.55 15.24 -2.97
CA ARG A 85 9.87 16.57 -3.50
C ARG A 85 9.55 16.76 -4.98
N GLY A 86 9.28 15.70 -5.74
CA GLY A 86 9.22 15.76 -7.20
C GLY A 86 10.55 16.23 -7.80
N THR A 87 11.64 15.63 -7.32
CA THR A 87 13.02 15.90 -7.77
C THR A 87 13.79 14.61 -8.07
N ASN A 88 13.10 13.48 -8.16
CA ASN A 88 13.66 12.16 -8.31
C ASN A 88 14.44 12.02 -9.63
N ALA A 89 14.01 12.68 -10.71
CA ALA A 89 14.66 12.63 -12.01
C ALA A 89 16.06 13.26 -12.02
N SER A 90 16.35 14.15 -11.07
CA SER A 90 17.67 14.75 -10.93
C SER A 90 18.71 13.78 -10.37
N ILE A 91 18.25 12.67 -9.78
CA ILE A 91 19.06 11.64 -9.16
C ILE A 91 19.05 10.37 -10.01
N ASN A 92 17.84 9.90 -10.32
CA ASN A 92 17.58 8.60 -10.93
C ASN A 92 17.34 8.65 -12.45
N GLY A 93 17.36 9.84 -13.06
CA GLY A 93 17.34 10.00 -14.51
C GLY A 93 15.94 10.13 -15.10
N GLU A 94 15.84 9.88 -16.42
CA GLU A 94 14.66 10.23 -17.22
C GLU A 94 13.40 9.42 -16.88
N ASP A 95 13.54 8.17 -16.47
CA ASP A 95 12.39 7.31 -16.09
C ASP A 95 11.61 7.87 -14.89
N ALA A 96 12.27 8.69 -14.05
CA ALA A 96 11.66 9.36 -12.92
C ALA A 96 11.06 10.75 -13.25
N ALA A 97 11.16 11.22 -14.51
CA ALA A 97 10.64 12.53 -14.88
C ALA A 97 9.11 12.60 -14.86
N ALA A 98 8.43 11.49 -15.18
CA ALA A 98 6.97 11.41 -15.19
C ALA A 98 6.38 11.65 -13.79
N ILE A 99 6.97 11.07 -12.75
CA ILE A 99 6.51 11.28 -11.38
C ILE A 99 6.82 12.69 -10.87
N ASP A 100 7.99 13.24 -11.22
CA ASP A 100 8.34 14.63 -10.89
C ASP A 100 7.37 15.62 -11.54
N PHE A 101 6.99 15.36 -12.80
CA PHE A 101 5.94 16.11 -13.49
C PHE A 101 4.61 15.98 -12.72
N LEU A 102 4.18 14.77 -12.38
CA LEU A 102 2.91 14.52 -11.69
C LEU A 102 2.80 15.33 -10.39
N ILE A 103 3.82 15.28 -9.54
CA ILE A 103 3.83 15.98 -8.25
C ILE A 103 3.73 17.50 -8.44
N LYS A 104 4.46 18.03 -9.41
CA LYS A 104 4.42 19.46 -9.75
C LYS A 104 3.09 19.85 -10.37
N TRP A 105 2.55 19.05 -11.28
CA TRP A 105 1.27 19.27 -11.95
C TRP A 105 0.10 19.29 -10.95
N LEU A 106 0.12 18.41 -9.95
CA LEU A 106 -0.87 18.37 -8.86
C LEU A 106 -0.82 19.58 -7.93
N GLY A 107 0.29 20.34 -7.90
CA GLY A 107 0.45 21.48 -7.03
C GLY A 107 0.59 21.10 -5.54
N ILE A 108 1.18 19.94 -5.25
CA ILE A 108 1.32 19.42 -3.88
C ILE A 108 2.08 20.40 -2.99
N TRP A 109 3.21 20.92 -3.47
CA TRP A 109 4.07 21.81 -2.70
C TRP A 109 3.46 23.17 -2.47
N GLU A 110 2.75 23.72 -3.44
CA GLU A 110 1.99 24.96 -3.31
C GLU A 110 0.93 24.83 -2.20
N THR A 111 0.22 23.69 -2.18
CA THR A 111 -0.78 23.39 -1.14
C THR A 111 -0.12 23.29 0.24
N VAL A 112 0.98 22.54 0.35
CA VAL A 112 1.70 22.37 1.61
C VAL A 112 2.23 23.71 2.11
N ASP A 113 2.84 24.51 1.24
CA ASP A 113 3.39 25.82 1.60
C ASP A 113 2.32 26.78 2.11
N GLU A 114 1.14 26.77 1.51
CA GLU A 114 0.01 27.60 1.92
C GLU A 114 -0.61 27.14 3.26
N LYS A 115 -0.77 25.82 3.44
CA LYS A 115 -1.64 25.27 4.48
C LYS A 115 -0.92 24.71 5.71
N TYR A 116 0.38 24.38 5.63
CA TYR A 116 1.10 23.69 6.70
C TYR A 116 0.94 24.38 8.07
N GLU A 117 1.12 25.69 8.14
CA GLU A 117 1.03 26.45 9.40
C GLU A 117 -0.41 26.72 9.88
N SER A 118 -1.39 26.69 8.99
CA SER A 118 -2.75 27.15 9.27
C SER A 118 -3.75 26.01 9.47
N HIS A 119 -3.55 24.85 8.84
CA HIS A 119 -4.53 23.75 8.82
C HIS A 119 -4.14 22.55 9.70
N LEU A 120 -2.85 22.35 9.98
CA LEU A 120 -2.40 21.32 10.93
C LEU A 120 -2.47 21.85 12.35
N LYS A 121 -2.89 21.02 13.31
CA LYS A 121 -2.83 21.40 14.73
C LYS A 121 -1.38 21.65 15.18
N PRO A 122 -1.14 22.61 16.11
CA PRO A 122 0.20 22.85 16.66
C PRO A 122 0.86 21.58 17.23
N GLU A 123 0.09 20.72 17.87
CA GLU A 123 0.55 19.44 18.43
C GLU A 123 1.02 18.49 17.31
N THR A 124 0.27 18.39 16.22
CA THR A 124 0.64 17.62 15.03
C THR A 124 1.94 18.15 14.41
N ARG A 125 2.09 19.48 14.30
CA ARG A 125 3.33 20.09 13.81
C ARG A 125 4.51 19.80 14.75
N GLY A 126 4.29 19.79 16.06
CA GLY A 126 5.28 19.40 17.06
C GLY A 126 5.76 17.96 16.89
N TRP A 127 4.83 17.02 16.71
CA TRP A 127 5.12 15.62 16.39
C TRP A 127 5.96 15.49 15.10
N ILE A 128 5.50 16.11 14.01
CA ILE A 128 6.18 16.09 12.71
C ILE A 128 7.60 16.66 12.84
N GLN A 129 7.76 17.79 13.54
CA GLN A 129 9.08 18.40 13.72
C GLN A 129 10.02 17.48 14.48
N ALA A 130 9.56 16.81 15.53
CA ALA A 130 10.41 15.89 16.29
C ALA A 130 10.79 14.63 15.49
N PHE A 131 9.87 14.10 14.70
CA PHE A 131 10.14 13.02 13.75
C PHE A 131 11.24 13.43 12.74
N VAL A 132 11.11 14.62 12.15
CA VAL A 132 12.11 15.17 11.22
C VAL A 132 13.46 15.43 11.89
N ASP A 133 13.45 15.94 13.13
CA ASP A 133 14.66 16.11 13.93
C ASP A 133 15.39 14.77 14.11
N GLY A 134 14.67 13.66 14.30
CA GLY A 134 15.25 12.31 14.41
C GLY A 134 15.91 11.83 13.12
N ILE A 135 15.26 12.02 11.97
CA ILE A 135 15.83 11.69 10.66
C ILE A 135 17.08 12.54 10.36
N ASN A 136 17.00 13.87 10.57
CA ASN A 136 18.12 14.77 10.31
C ASN A 136 19.28 14.54 11.29
N TYR A 137 18.99 14.12 12.52
CA TYR A 137 20.01 13.73 13.50
C TYR A 137 20.76 12.48 13.02
N TYR A 138 20.06 11.43 12.58
CA TYR A 138 20.70 10.25 11.98
C TYR A 138 21.55 10.65 10.76
N ALA A 139 21.01 11.46 9.85
CA ALA A 139 21.73 11.96 8.67
C ALA A 139 23.05 12.67 9.05
N ALA A 140 23.04 13.45 10.13
CA ALA A 140 24.20 14.18 10.62
C ALA A 140 25.26 13.28 11.30
N LEU A 141 24.84 12.18 11.92
CA LEU A 141 25.75 11.19 12.50
C LEU A 141 26.35 10.25 11.45
N HIS A 142 25.68 10.08 10.31
CA HIS A 142 26.08 9.21 9.21
C HIS A 142 26.31 9.99 7.89
N PRO A 143 27.21 10.99 7.86
CA PRO A 143 27.44 11.81 6.67
C PRO A 143 27.98 11.01 5.48
N GLU A 144 28.64 9.87 5.72
CA GLU A 144 29.13 8.97 4.67
C GLU A 144 28.01 8.22 3.93
N GLN A 145 26.83 8.13 4.54
CA GLN A 145 25.63 7.49 3.98
C GLN A 145 24.59 8.52 3.53
N THR A 146 24.88 9.82 3.66
CA THR A 146 23.91 10.89 3.48
C THR A 146 24.27 11.77 2.29
N ASN A 147 23.33 11.96 1.36
CA ASN A 147 23.46 12.97 0.32
C ASN A 147 23.05 14.36 0.85
N GLU A 148 24.03 15.24 1.08
CA GLU A 148 23.81 16.62 1.55
C GLU A 148 23.02 17.51 0.56
N ASN A 149 22.77 17.06 -0.67
CA ASN A 149 21.87 17.77 -1.59
C ASN A 149 20.39 17.45 -1.33
N ILE A 150 20.12 16.38 -0.58
CA ILE A 150 18.78 15.94 -0.19
C ILE A 150 18.49 16.35 1.26
N PHE A 151 19.47 16.25 2.16
CA PHE A 151 19.30 16.57 3.58
C PHE A 151 19.85 17.96 3.94
N PRO A 152 19.27 18.66 4.94
CA PRO A 152 18.20 18.20 5.83
C PRO A 152 16.81 18.20 5.18
N ILE A 153 15.89 17.43 5.77
CA ILE A 153 14.45 17.47 5.45
C ILE A 153 13.68 18.37 6.41
N THR A 154 12.44 18.66 6.07
CA THR A 154 11.52 19.50 6.82
C THR A 154 10.19 18.79 7.07
N GLY A 155 9.37 19.29 7.99
CA GLY A 155 8.03 18.74 8.21
C GLY A 155 7.12 18.76 6.98
N LYS A 156 7.37 19.69 6.05
CA LYS A 156 6.66 19.77 4.78
C LYS A 156 6.95 18.58 3.86
N ASP A 157 8.17 18.04 3.89
CA ASP A 157 8.54 16.84 3.15
C ASP A 157 7.70 15.63 3.60
N VAL A 158 7.51 15.49 4.92
CA VAL A 158 6.68 14.43 5.51
C VAL A 158 5.23 14.59 5.08
N VAL A 159 4.66 15.80 5.17
CA VAL A 159 3.26 16.06 4.77
C VAL A 159 3.05 15.80 3.27
N ALA A 160 3.96 16.27 2.41
CA ALA A 160 3.91 15.99 0.98
C ALA A 160 3.93 14.48 0.69
N GLY A 161 4.77 13.73 1.40
CA GLY A 161 4.81 12.27 1.30
C GLY A 161 3.52 11.58 1.73
N TYR A 162 2.81 12.09 2.75
CA TYR A 162 1.49 11.58 3.13
C TYR A 162 0.44 11.90 2.06
N MET A 163 0.41 13.12 1.53
CA MET A 163 -0.52 13.51 0.46
C MET A 163 -0.37 12.60 -0.76
N LEU A 164 0.87 12.38 -1.22
CA LEU A 164 1.15 11.58 -2.41
C LEU A 164 0.81 10.11 -2.22
N ARG A 165 1.26 9.49 -1.11
CA ARG A 165 1.03 8.06 -0.85
C ARG A 165 -0.46 7.71 -0.81
N HIS A 166 -1.30 8.56 -0.22
CA HIS A 166 -2.74 8.29 -0.14
C HIS A 166 -3.44 8.30 -1.51
N LEU A 167 -2.95 9.07 -2.49
CA LEU A 167 -3.47 9.02 -3.86
C LEU A 167 -3.20 7.65 -4.51
N LEU A 168 -2.02 7.09 -4.28
CA LEU A 168 -1.62 5.80 -4.88
C LEU A 168 -2.44 4.63 -4.32
N PHE A 169 -2.90 4.69 -3.07
CA PHE A 169 -3.67 3.59 -2.46
C PHE A 169 -5.06 3.36 -3.05
N PHE A 170 -5.66 4.35 -3.72
CA PHE A 170 -6.89 4.16 -4.48
C PHE A 170 -6.69 4.09 -6.00
N GLY A 171 -5.43 4.02 -6.47
CA GLY A 171 -5.11 3.87 -7.88
C GLY A 171 -5.29 5.15 -8.70
N PHE A 172 -4.97 6.32 -8.11
CA PHE A 172 -5.04 7.61 -8.79
C PHE A 172 -4.26 7.65 -10.11
N ASP A 173 -3.13 6.95 -10.17
CA ASP A 173 -2.22 6.88 -11.31
C ASP A 173 -2.86 6.29 -12.57
N GLY A 174 -3.71 5.27 -12.45
CA GLY A 174 -4.32 4.58 -13.59
C GLY A 174 -5.10 5.51 -14.54
N PRO A 175 -6.13 6.24 -14.06
CA PRO A 175 -6.87 7.21 -14.87
C PRO A 175 -5.98 8.33 -15.44
N ILE A 176 -4.89 8.69 -14.76
CA ILE A 176 -3.95 9.71 -15.27
C ILE A 176 -3.12 9.16 -16.42
N MET A 177 -2.58 7.95 -16.29
CA MET A 177 -1.81 7.29 -17.35
C MET A 177 -2.63 7.13 -18.63
N GLU A 178 -3.93 6.84 -18.50
CA GLU A 178 -4.88 6.76 -19.60
C GLU A 178 -4.91 8.03 -20.48
N LEU A 179 -4.67 9.20 -19.89
CA LEU A 179 -4.66 10.46 -20.63
C LEU A 179 -3.44 10.58 -21.55
N PHE A 180 -2.35 9.86 -21.30
CA PHE A 180 -1.12 9.91 -22.10
C PHE A 180 -1.10 8.91 -23.27
N GLU A 181 -2.17 8.14 -23.46
CA GLU A 181 -2.35 7.25 -24.61
C GLU A 181 -2.52 8.03 -25.93
N ASP A 182 -2.28 7.36 -27.06
CA ASP A 182 -2.35 7.98 -28.40
C ASP A 182 -3.75 8.50 -28.76
N GLU A 183 -4.79 7.94 -28.13
CA GLU A 183 -6.17 8.35 -28.34
C GLU A 183 -6.99 8.37 -27.05
N ARG A 184 -8.17 8.99 -27.12
CA ARG A 184 -9.10 9.02 -25.99
C ARG A 184 -9.64 7.60 -25.72
N GLN A 185 -9.39 7.09 -24.53
CA GLN A 185 -9.73 5.72 -24.16
C GLN A 185 -11.21 5.50 -23.79
N ARG A 186 -11.93 6.56 -23.39
CA ARG A 186 -13.34 6.48 -22.99
C ARG A 186 -14.24 7.51 -23.69
N PRO A 187 -15.51 7.17 -24.00
CA PRO A 187 -16.48 8.16 -24.48
C PRO A 187 -16.79 9.23 -23.42
N VAL A 188 -17.45 10.31 -23.85
CA VAL A 188 -17.94 11.36 -22.96
C VAL A 188 -19.39 11.07 -22.56
N SER A 189 -19.66 11.08 -21.27
CA SER A 189 -20.96 10.92 -20.61
C SER A 189 -21.87 12.12 -20.87
N ARG A 190 -22.38 12.27 -22.11
CA ARG A 190 -23.16 13.47 -22.52
C ARG A 190 -24.68 13.34 -22.36
N ASN A 191 -25.19 12.14 -22.11
CA ASN A 191 -26.63 11.89 -22.03
C ASN A 191 -27.01 11.27 -20.69
N PRO A 192 -27.95 11.87 -19.92
CA PRO A 192 -28.43 11.32 -18.65
C PRO A 192 -29.15 9.95 -18.72
N THR A 193 -29.23 9.36 -19.92
CA THR A 193 -30.03 8.17 -20.26
C THR A 193 -29.21 7.07 -20.91
N SER A 194 -27.89 7.25 -21.09
CA SER A 194 -27.03 6.12 -21.43
C SER A 194 -27.11 5.13 -20.28
N LYS A 195 -27.54 3.89 -20.57
CA LYS A 195 -27.41 2.80 -19.62
C LYS A 195 -25.96 2.79 -19.16
N ILE A 196 -25.74 2.86 -17.85
CA ILE A 196 -24.44 2.63 -17.23
C ILE A 196 -23.92 1.34 -17.84
N GLY A 197 -22.89 1.46 -18.67
CA GLY A 197 -22.37 0.33 -19.43
C GLY A 197 -21.72 -0.64 -18.47
N GLU A 198 -21.86 -1.95 -18.68
CA GLU A 198 -21.09 -2.98 -17.98
C GLU A 198 -19.58 -2.92 -18.30
N SER A 199 -19.04 -1.79 -18.83
CA SER A 199 -17.59 -1.60 -19.00
C SER A 199 -16.94 -1.30 -17.65
N TYR A 200 -17.02 -2.30 -16.78
CA TYR A 200 -16.50 -2.38 -15.42
C TYR A 200 -14.97 -2.55 -15.35
N LEU A 201 -14.26 -2.54 -16.49
CA LEU A 201 -12.89 -3.05 -16.54
C LEU A 201 -11.88 -2.20 -15.74
N SER A 202 -12.07 -0.87 -15.60
CA SER A 202 -11.18 -0.07 -14.75
C SER A 202 -11.51 -0.15 -13.24
N SER A 203 -12.76 -0.44 -12.88
CA SER A 203 -13.19 -0.61 -11.49
C SER A 203 -12.89 -2.01 -10.91
N ILE A 204 -12.45 -2.96 -11.74
CA ILE A 204 -12.04 -4.31 -11.31
C ILE A 204 -10.53 -4.51 -11.12
N ALA A 205 -9.68 -3.63 -11.67
CA ALA A 205 -8.23 -3.77 -11.53
C ALA A 205 -7.84 -3.76 -10.03
N GLY A 206 -6.84 -4.53 -9.64
CA GLY A 206 -6.22 -4.44 -8.32
C GLY A 206 -5.40 -3.17 -8.16
N VAL A 207 -4.77 -3.03 -6.99
CA VAL A 207 -3.67 -2.08 -6.81
C VAL A 207 -2.38 -2.87 -6.95
N LEU A 208 -1.48 -2.38 -7.80
CA LEU A 208 -0.16 -2.98 -8.03
C LEU A 208 0.92 -2.10 -7.42
N THR A 209 1.99 -2.68 -6.91
CA THR A 209 3.25 -1.98 -6.61
C THR A 209 4.38 -2.70 -7.34
N ASN A 210 5.05 -2.02 -8.27
CA ASN A 210 6.07 -2.63 -9.13
C ASN A 210 5.57 -3.93 -9.80
N ASP A 211 4.38 -3.87 -10.40
CA ASP A 211 3.68 -5.03 -11.00
C ASP A 211 3.26 -6.16 -10.04
N LEU A 212 3.51 -6.02 -8.74
CA LEU A 212 3.08 -6.98 -7.72
C LEU A 212 1.68 -6.62 -7.18
N PRO A 213 0.72 -7.55 -7.20
CA PRO A 213 -0.59 -7.33 -6.59
C PRO A 213 -0.52 -7.08 -5.08
N ILE A 214 -1.30 -6.10 -4.62
CA ILE A 214 -1.50 -5.81 -3.20
C ILE A 214 -2.79 -6.48 -2.73
N GLY A 215 -2.75 -7.13 -1.58
CA GLY A 215 -3.92 -7.70 -0.90
C GLY A 215 -3.94 -7.32 0.58
N SER A 216 -4.97 -7.68 1.34
CA SER A 216 -4.97 -7.65 2.81
C SER A 216 -6.15 -8.45 3.35
N ASN A 217 -6.02 -9.06 4.52
CA ASN A 217 -7.10 -9.59 5.34
C ASN A 217 -7.19 -8.83 6.66
N ALA A 218 -8.41 -8.60 7.14
CA ALA A 218 -8.67 -8.26 8.52
C ALA A 218 -9.96 -8.97 8.98
N ILE A 219 -9.88 -9.70 10.09
CA ILE A 219 -10.98 -10.53 10.60
C ILE A 219 -11.22 -10.21 12.06
N ALA A 220 -12.42 -9.76 12.41
CA ALA A 220 -12.82 -9.57 13.80
C ALA A 220 -13.92 -10.56 14.19
N VAL A 221 -13.82 -11.11 15.41
CA VAL A 221 -14.89 -11.90 16.03
C VAL A 221 -15.12 -11.42 17.46
N SER A 222 -16.36 -11.36 17.90
CA SER A 222 -16.72 -10.91 19.25
C SER A 222 -17.43 -12.00 20.05
N SER A 223 -17.71 -11.69 21.33
CA SER A 223 -18.32 -12.59 22.31
C SER A 223 -19.51 -13.44 21.82
N PRO A 224 -20.45 -12.92 20.99
CA PRO A 224 -21.56 -13.73 20.47
C PRO A 224 -21.13 -14.94 19.62
N PHE A 225 -19.90 -14.89 19.08
CA PHE A 225 -19.38 -15.88 18.14
C PHE A 225 -18.18 -16.65 18.70
N THR A 226 -17.72 -16.39 19.93
CA THR A 226 -16.51 -17.03 20.50
C THR A 226 -16.84 -17.95 21.67
N LEU A 227 -16.19 -19.12 21.72
CA LEU A 227 -16.46 -20.14 22.75
C LEU A 227 -16.11 -19.70 24.18
N ASP A 228 -15.15 -18.80 24.31
CA ASP A 228 -14.63 -18.30 25.59
C ASP A 228 -15.04 -16.84 25.88
N GLY A 229 -15.91 -16.27 25.04
CA GLY A 229 -16.43 -14.92 25.17
C GLY A 229 -15.42 -13.81 24.87
N ALA A 230 -14.22 -14.15 24.38
CA ALA A 230 -13.19 -13.17 24.03
C ALA A 230 -13.52 -12.44 22.72
N THR A 231 -13.00 -11.23 22.58
CA THR A 231 -13.03 -10.46 21.33
C THR A 231 -11.68 -10.55 20.66
N ARG A 232 -11.63 -10.81 19.36
CA ARG A 232 -10.41 -11.10 18.62
C ARG A 232 -10.34 -10.32 17.31
N LEU A 233 -9.12 -10.00 16.89
CA LEU A 233 -8.80 -9.40 15.60
C LEU A 233 -7.56 -10.05 14.99
N ALA A 234 -7.63 -10.44 13.72
CA ALA A 234 -6.49 -10.80 12.91
C ALA A 234 -6.15 -9.62 11.99
N ILE A 235 -4.94 -9.09 12.10
CA ILE A 235 -4.42 -7.99 11.29
C ILE A 235 -3.42 -8.56 10.30
N ASN A 236 -3.68 -8.50 9.00
CA ASN A 236 -2.79 -9.10 8.00
C ASN A 236 -2.87 -8.38 6.65
N SER A 237 -2.06 -7.34 6.45
CA SER A 237 -1.99 -6.66 5.16
C SER A 237 -0.92 -7.26 4.25
N HIS A 238 -1.26 -7.49 2.98
CA HIS A 238 -0.40 -8.16 2.01
C HIS A 238 0.33 -7.17 1.11
N GLN A 239 1.61 -7.01 1.38
CA GLN A 239 2.49 -6.06 0.70
C GLN A 239 3.71 -6.79 0.13
N PRO A 240 4.50 -6.13 -0.74
CA PRO A 240 5.85 -6.59 -1.04
C PRO A 240 6.62 -6.93 0.23
N THR A 241 7.36 -8.04 0.19
CA THR A 241 8.15 -8.54 1.32
C THR A 241 9.39 -7.69 1.62
N THR A 242 9.78 -6.82 0.67
CA THR A 242 10.91 -5.88 0.75
C THR A 242 10.54 -4.55 0.08
N GLY A 243 11.34 -3.50 0.33
CA GLY A 243 11.19 -2.19 -0.30
C GLY A 243 10.31 -1.21 0.50
N PRO A 244 9.91 -0.08 -0.12
CA PRO A 244 9.33 1.07 0.59
C PRO A 244 7.93 0.85 1.17
N VAL A 245 7.27 -0.23 0.77
CA VAL A 245 5.93 -0.62 1.26
C VAL A 245 5.97 -1.96 2.00
N ALA A 246 7.16 -2.50 2.29
CA ALA A 246 7.28 -3.61 3.23
C ALA A 246 6.99 -3.14 4.64
N TRP A 247 6.33 -3.98 5.43
CA TRP A 247 6.04 -3.66 6.82
C TRP A 247 7.32 -3.54 7.64
N TYR A 248 7.36 -2.53 8.49
CA TYR A 248 8.33 -2.37 9.56
C TYR A 248 7.56 -2.40 10.89
N GLU A 249 8.02 -3.24 11.81
CA GLU A 249 7.41 -3.45 13.13
C GLU A 249 8.03 -2.48 14.14
N ALA A 250 7.19 -1.78 14.91
CA ALA A 250 7.66 -0.91 15.99
C ALA A 250 6.62 -0.77 17.11
N HIS A 251 7.12 -0.50 18.31
CA HIS A 251 6.33 -0.10 19.47
C HIS A 251 6.70 1.33 19.87
N ILE A 252 5.72 2.22 19.98
CA ILE A 252 5.93 3.62 20.36
C ILE A 252 5.10 3.92 21.60
N GLN A 253 5.75 4.40 22.65
CA GLN A 253 5.09 4.81 23.88
C GLN A 253 5.62 6.12 24.45
N SER A 254 4.76 6.83 25.17
CA SER A 254 5.08 8.01 25.94
C SER A 254 4.38 8.03 27.30
N HIS A 255 4.86 8.87 28.22
CA HIS A 255 4.15 9.14 29.48
C HIS A 255 2.97 10.12 29.34
N GLU A 256 2.66 10.58 28.12
CA GLU A 256 1.50 11.44 27.80
C GLU A 256 0.29 10.65 27.27
N GLY A 257 0.39 9.32 27.20
CA GLY A 257 -0.72 8.41 26.87
C GLY A 257 -0.64 7.78 25.48
N LEU A 258 0.40 8.07 24.68
CA LEU A 258 0.70 7.29 23.48
C LEU A 258 1.22 5.91 23.91
N ASN A 259 0.64 4.84 23.39
CA ASN A 259 1.15 3.48 23.56
C ASN A 259 0.53 2.58 22.48
N ILE A 260 1.28 2.35 21.40
CA ILE A 260 0.81 1.60 20.23
C ILE A 260 1.93 0.77 19.63
N MET A 261 1.60 -0.45 19.21
CA MET A 261 2.50 -1.35 18.51
C MET A 261 1.86 -1.87 17.22
N GLY A 262 2.67 -2.01 16.17
CA GLY A 262 2.21 -2.64 14.94
C GLY A 262 3.10 -2.35 13.74
N GLY A 263 2.49 -2.39 12.57
CA GLY A 263 3.14 -2.21 11.27
C GLY A 263 3.03 -0.78 10.74
N LEU A 264 4.12 -0.30 10.15
CA LEU A 264 4.17 0.91 9.34
C LEU A 264 4.99 0.68 8.06
N PHE A 265 4.84 1.57 7.07
CA PHE A 265 5.81 1.66 5.98
C PHE A 265 6.98 2.54 6.42
N PRO A 266 8.23 2.21 6.06
CA PRO A 266 9.38 3.07 6.34
C PRO A 266 9.11 4.52 5.90
N SER A 267 9.60 5.49 6.67
CA SER A 267 9.33 6.95 6.53
C SER A 267 7.92 7.42 6.92
N SER A 268 7.08 6.53 7.45
CA SER A 268 5.80 6.93 8.06
C SER A 268 6.03 7.39 9.50
N ALA A 269 5.38 8.47 9.90
CA ALA A 269 5.52 9.06 11.22
C ALA A 269 4.51 8.49 12.24
N THR A 270 3.76 7.45 11.88
CA THR A 270 2.69 6.84 12.68
C THR A 270 2.60 5.34 12.39
N ILE A 271 2.05 4.56 13.33
CA ILE A 271 1.66 3.17 13.08
C ILE A 271 0.42 3.15 12.17
N GLY A 272 0.45 2.35 11.11
CA GLY A 272 -0.65 2.25 10.15
C GLY A 272 -1.69 1.19 10.53
N VAL A 273 -1.24 0.03 11.00
CA VAL A 273 -2.09 -1.06 11.50
C VAL A 273 -1.49 -1.62 12.78
N GLY A 274 -2.30 -1.99 13.76
CA GLY A 274 -1.75 -2.41 15.05
C GLY A 274 -2.76 -2.42 16.18
N PHE A 275 -2.23 -2.35 17.39
CA PHE A 275 -2.98 -2.48 18.63
C PHE A 275 -2.39 -1.62 19.76
N THR A 276 -3.26 -1.30 20.71
CA THR A 276 -2.92 -0.73 22.02
C THR A 276 -3.36 -1.71 23.11
N ASN A 277 -3.26 -1.30 24.37
CA ASN A 277 -3.87 -2.06 25.48
C ASN A 277 -5.39 -2.25 25.31
N ASN A 278 -6.07 -1.31 24.66
CA ASN A 278 -7.52 -1.21 24.70
C ASN A 278 -8.20 -1.58 23.39
N LEU A 279 -7.55 -1.34 22.25
CA LEU A 279 -8.15 -1.49 20.93
C LEU A 279 -7.13 -1.89 19.87
N ALA A 280 -7.62 -2.38 18.73
CA ALA A 280 -6.81 -2.71 17.57
C ALA A 280 -7.56 -2.49 16.27
N TRP A 281 -6.83 -2.28 15.18
CA TRP A 281 -7.40 -2.25 13.85
C TRP A 281 -6.46 -2.83 12.79
N GLY A 282 -7.07 -3.44 11.78
CA GLY A 282 -6.44 -3.77 10.50
C GLY A 282 -7.03 -2.93 9.38
N ALA A 283 -6.24 -2.70 8.33
CA ALA A 283 -6.68 -1.99 7.14
C ALA A 283 -6.62 -2.92 5.91
N THR A 284 -7.59 -2.78 5.00
CA THR A 284 -7.53 -3.43 3.69
C THR A 284 -7.79 -2.42 2.58
N VAL A 285 -7.13 -2.57 1.42
CA VAL A 285 -7.39 -1.74 0.24
C VAL A 285 -8.84 -1.91 -0.22
N ASN A 286 -9.54 -0.81 -0.49
CA ASN A 286 -10.97 -0.81 -0.79
C ASN A 286 -11.36 -0.19 -2.15
N LYS A 287 -10.40 0.38 -2.88
CA LYS A 287 -10.51 0.88 -4.26
C LYS A 287 -11.85 1.57 -4.64
N PRO A 288 -12.31 2.58 -3.88
CA PRO A 288 -13.44 3.41 -4.26
C PRO A 288 -13.12 4.20 -5.54
N ASP A 289 -14.16 4.52 -6.32
CA ASP A 289 -14.05 5.40 -7.47
C ASP A 289 -13.96 6.87 -7.03
N LEU A 290 -12.77 7.46 -7.11
CA LEU A 290 -12.42 8.77 -6.54
C LEU A 290 -11.76 9.74 -7.53
N VAL A 291 -11.72 9.42 -8.83
CA VAL A 291 -11.06 10.25 -9.86
C VAL A 291 -11.98 10.45 -11.05
N ASP A 292 -12.26 11.71 -11.35
CA ASP A 292 -13.13 12.12 -12.44
C ASP A 292 -12.37 12.94 -13.48
N ILE A 293 -12.51 12.56 -14.75
CA ILE A 293 -11.85 13.21 -15.90
C ILE A 293 -12.90 13.99 -16.69
N PHE A 294 -12.67 15.28 -16.90
CA PHE A 294 -13.55 16.19 -17.62
C PHE A 294 -12.96 16.59 -18.97
N VAL A 295 -13.71 16.43 -20.05
CA VAL A 295 -13.30 16.89 -21.38
C VAL A 295 -13.69 18.35 -21.55
N LEU A 296 -12.68 19.23 -21.60
CA LEU A 296 -12.89 20.67 -21.76
C LEU A 296 -13.12 21.01 -23.25
N GLU A 297 -14.20 21.74 -23.54
CA GLU A 297 -14.36 22.43 -24.84
C GLU A 297 -13.45 23.66 -24.83
N THR A 298 -12.38 23.65 -25.60
CA THR A 298 -11.45 24.78 -25.74
C THR A 298 -11.92 25.77 -26.80
N ASP A 299 -11.59 27.04 -26.62
CA ASP A 299 -11.91 28.09 -27.58
C ASP A 299 -11.01 27.95 -28.82
N PRO A 300 -11.58 27.79 -30.03
CA PRO A 300 -10.82 27.63 -31.27
C PRO A 300 -9.88 28.81 -31.57
N ASP A 301 -10.22 30.02 -31.09
CA ASP A 301 -9.43 31.23 -31.30
C ASP A 301 -8.45 31.48 -30.14
N ASN A 302 -8.61 30.81 -29.00
CA ASN A 302 -7.73 30.96 -27.85
C ASN A 302 -7.68 29.70 -26.97
N PRO A 303 -6.68 28.81 -27.12
CA PRO A 303 -6.59 27.55 -26.37
C PRO A 303 -6.40 27.72 -24.86
N MET A 304 -6.14 28.95 -24.38
CA MET A 304 -6.14 29.29 -22.95
C MET A 304 -7.53 29.50 -22.38
N ARG A 305 -8.59 29.32 -23.17
CA ARG A 305 -9.97 29.41 -22.72
C ARG A 305 -10.70 28.09 -22.88
N TYR A 306 -11.52 27.78 -21.89
CA TYR A 306 -12.44 26.66 -21.92
C TYR A 306 -13.86 27.13 -21.62
N LYS A 307 -14.85 26.41 -22.12
CA LYS A 307 -16.26 26.73 -21.92
C LYS A 307 -16.78 26.11 -20.63
N LEU A 308 -17.49 26.89 -19.83
CA LEU A 308 -18.19 26.43 -18.64
C LEU A 308 -19.49 27.24 -18.47
N ASP A 309 -20.63 26.55 -18.35
CA ASP A 309 -21.96 27.15 -18.23
C ASP A 309 -22.27 28.18 -19.33
N GLY A 310 -21.84 27.85 -20.56
CA GLY A 310 -22.02 28.70 -21.75
C GLY A 310 -21.10 29.93 -21.81
N LYS A 311 -20.12 30.07 -20.91
CA LYS A 311 -19.15 31.19 -20.89
C LYS A 311 -17.73 30.68 -21.10
N TRP A 312 -16.91 31.46 -21.81
CA TRP A 312 -15.48 31.22 -21.89
C TRP A 312 -14.79 31.67 -20.60
N LYS A 313 -14.13 30.76 -19.91
CA LYS A 313 -13.25 30.99 -18.75
C LYS A 313 -11.79 30.78 -19.14
N ASN A 314 -10.89 31.47 -18.46
CA ASN A 314 -9.46 31.30 -18.70
C ASN A 314 -8.92 30.13 -17.87
N LEU A 315 -8.03 29.35 -18.46
CA LEU A 315 -7.13 28.47 -17.72
C LEU A 315 -6.12 29.33 -16.94
N THR A 316 -5.75 28.87 -15.75
CA THR A 316 -4.53 29.35 -15.09
C THR A 316 -3.34 28.59 -15.64
N ALA A 317 -2.20 29.25 -15.75
CA ALA A 317 -0.96 28.66 -16.25
C ALA A 317 0.17 28.91 -15.24
N ARG A 318 1.02 27.90 -15.06
CA ARG A 318 2.21 28.00 -14.23
C ARG A 318 3.35 27.23 -14.87
N ASP A 319 4.51 27.86 -14.94
CA ASP A 319 5.72 27.17 -15.39
C ASP A 319 6.29 26.31 -14.28
N ILE A 320 6.65 25.08 -14.63
CA ILE A 320 7.34 24.12 -13.78
C ILE A 320 8.71 23.78 -14.38
N GLU A 321 9.67 23.52 -13.52
CA GLU A 321 10.99 23.05 -13.90
C GLU A 321 11.18 21.61 -13.40
N ILE A 322 11.52 20.72 -14.34
CA ILE A 322 11.87 19.33 -14.08
C ILE A 322 13.37 19.17 -14.36
N LYS A 323 14.12 18.89 -13.30
CA LYS A 323 15.57 18.67 -13.39
C LYS A 323 15.79 17.18 -13.64
N VAL A 324 16.45 16.84 -14.74
CA VAL A 324 16.68 15.46 -15.18
C VAL A 324 18.18 15.22 -15.32
N LYS A 325 18.63 14.04 -14.90
CA LYS A 325 20.01 13.58 -15.11
C LYS A 325 20.11 12.73 -16.37
N LEU A 326 20.52 13.33 -17.48
CA LEU A 326 20.69 12.64 -18.76
C LEU A 326 22.00 11.84 -18.78
N PHE A 327 21.98 10.68 -19.44
CA PHE A 327 23.14 9.77 -19.60
C PHE A 327 23.85 9.42 -18.28
N GLY A 328 23.16 9.53 -17.13
CA GLY A 328 23.70 9.27 -15.81
C GLY A 328 24.66 10.32 -15.25
N PHE A 329 24.97 11.41 -15.97
CA PHE A 329 25.91 12.44 -15.50
C PHE A 329 25.60 13.88 -15.92
N LEU A 330 24.80 14.11 -16.97
CA LEU A 330 24.54 15.44 -17.53
C LEU A 330 23.27 16.03 -16.92
N PRO A 331 23.34 17.07 -16.08
CA PRO A 331 22.13 17.74 -15.60
C PRO A 331 21.47 18.53 -16.72
N TRP A 332 20.16 18.35 -16.87
CA TRP A 332 19.32 19.07 -17.81
C TRP A 332 18.07 19.58 -17.08
N THR A 333 17.48 20.67 -17.55
CA THR A 333 16.23 21.20 -17.00
C THR A 333 15.22 21.36 -18.12
N VAL A 334 14.12 20.61 -18.01
CA VAL A 334 12.95 20.73 -18.87
C VAL A 334 12.02 21.76 -18.24
N LYS A 335 11.53 22.68 -19.05
CA LYS A 335 10.52 23.67 -18.64
C LYS A 335 9.21 23.28 -19.30
N GLU A 336 8.20 23.08 -18.47
CA GLU A 336 6.83 22.78 -18.93
C GLU A 336 5.88 23.82 -18.34
N THR A 337 4.81 24.12 -19.06
CA THR A 337 3.72 24.94 -18.53
C THR A 337 2.58 24.00 -18.17
N VAL A 338 2.19 23.99 -16.89
CA VAL A 338 1.00 23.25 -16.43
C VAL A 338 -0.18 24.18 -16.30
N PHE A 339 -1.37 23.63 -16.52
CA PHE A 339 -2.61 24.38 -16.53
C PHE A 339 -3.56 23.91 -15.44
N ALA A 340 -4.49 24.77 -15.02
CA ALA A 340 -5.62 24.38 -14.22
C ALA A 340 -6.90 25.12 -14.64
N SER A 341 -8.03 24.48 -14.38
CA SER A 341 -9.39 25.01 -14.57
C SER A 341 -10.16 24.98 -13.25
N ASP A 342 -11.41 25.42 -13.25
CA ASP A 342 -12.30 25.29 -12.08
C ASP A 342 -12.52 23.83 -11.65
N HIS A 343 -12.30 22.85 -12.53
CA HIS A 343 -12.43 21.42 -12.22
C HIS A 343 -11.23 20.90 -11.43
N GLY A 344 -10.02 21.37 -11.77
CA GLY A 344 -8.74 20.91 -11.25
C GLY A 344 -7.58 21.04 -12.26
N PRO A 345 -6.44 20.37 -12.01
CA PRO A 345 -5.29 20.34 -12.92
C PRO A 345 -5.66 19.86 -14.33
N VAL A 346 -5.03 20.44 -15.34
CA VAL A 346 -5.37 20.23 -16.76
C VAL A 346 -4.18 19.64 -17.52
N ILE A 347 -4.49 18.68 -18.39
CA ILE A 347 -3.60 18.03 -19.35
C ILE A 347 -4.10 18.38 -20.77
N GLN A 348 -3.19 18.83 -21.64
CA GLN A 348 -3.48 19.22 -23.03
C GLN A 348 -2.70 18.33 -24.00
N ASN A 349 -3.43 17.54 -24.79
CA ASN A 349 -2.87 16.55 -25.71
C ASN A 349 -3.52 16.69 -27.09
N ASP A 350 -2.97 16.01 -28.09
CA ASP A 350 -3.47 16.07 -29.48
C ASP A 350 -4.93 15.59 -29.62
N HIS A 351 -5.37 14.67 -28.75
CA HIS A 351 -6.72 14.11 -28.74
C HIS A 351 -7.69 14.82 -27.77
N GLY A 352 -7.26 15.88 -27.08
CA GLY A 352 -8.15 16.70 -26.26
C GLY A 352 -7.49 17.48 -25.12
N THR A 353 -8.30 18.31 -24.47
CA THR A 353 -7.94 18.98 -23.20
C THR A 353 -8.78 18.38 -22.08
N TYR A 354 -8.12 17.91 -21.03
CA TYR A 354 -8.72 17.17 -19.94
C TYR A 354 -8.43 17.87 -18.62
N ALA A 355 -9.45 18.08 -17.80
CA ALA A 355 -9.26 18.46 -16.40
C ALA A 355 -9.50 17.26 -15.49
N VAL A 356 -8.72 17.13 -14.43
CA VAL A 356 -8.86 16.04 -13.47
C VAL A 356 -9.33 16.57 -12.13
N ARG A 357 -10.34 15.91 -11.57
CA ARG A 357 -10.83 16.15 -10.22
C ARG A 357 -10.72 14.86 -9.42
N TYR A 358 -10.20 14.93 -8.20
CA TYR A 358 -9.96 13.73 -7.39
C TYR A 358 -10.18 13.97 -5.90
N ALA A 359 -10.57 12.93 -5.18
CA ALA A 359 -10.86 13.05 -3.75
C ALA A 359 -9.59 13.39 -2.95
N GLY A 360 -9.73 14.26 -1.94
CA GLY A 360 -8.60 14.72 -1.12
C GLY A 360 -7.77 15.86 -1.73
N MET A 361 -8.22 16.48 -2.83
CA MET A 361 -7.60 17.68 -3.39
C MET A 361 -7.42 18.77 -2.32
N GLY A 362 -6.16 19.10 -2.03
CA GLY A 362 -5.82 20.15 -1.07
C GLY A 362 -5.89 19.75 0.40
N GLU A 363 -6.16 18.48 0.73
CA GLU A 363 -6.14 17.97 2.11
C GLU A 363 -4.71 17.62 2.54
N ILE A 364 -4.32 18.06 3.73
CA ILE A 364 -2.96 17.88 4.29
C ILE A 364 -2.95 17.20 5.67
N ARG A 365 -4.12 16.90 6.24
CA ARG A 365 -4.30 16.42 7.63
C ARG A 365 -4.25 14.90 7.77
N GLN A 366 -3.80 14.16 6.75
CA GLN A 366 -3.73 12.69 6.79
C GLN A 366 -2.94 12.20 8.00
N LEU A 367 -1.75 12.77 8.25
CA LEU A 367 -0.91 12.43 9.40
C LEU A 367 -1.62 12.72 10.73
N GLU A 368 -2.35 13.83 10.82
CA GLU A 368 -3.11 14.19 12.03
C GLU A 368 -4.17 13.14 12.35
N GLN A 369 -4.87 12.63 11.33
CA GLN A 369 -5.86 11.57 11.51
C GLN A 369 -5.20 10.26 12.00
N TRP A 370 -4.11 9.84 11.36
CA TRP A 370 -3.35 8.67 11.80
C TRP A 370 -2.87 8.81 13.25
N LEU A 371 -2.34 9.98 13.62
CA LEU A 371 -1.89 10.25 14.99
C LEU A 371 -3.05 10.21 15.99
N ALA A 372 -4.23 10.74 15.63
CA ALA A 372 -5.42 10.67 16.47
C ALA A 372 -5.87 9.21 16.70
N MET A 373 -5.85 8.37 15.65
CA MET A 373 -6.15 6.93 15.78
C MET A 373 -5.12 6.23 16.68
N ASN A 374 -3.82 6.54 16.52
CA ASN A 374 -2.73 5.97 17.31
C ASN A 374 -2.85 6.30 18.82
N LYS A 375 -3.52 7.41 19.15
CA LYS A 375 -3.74 7.86 20.53
C LYS A 375 -5.09 7.48 21.11
N ALA A 376 -6.02 6.95 20.31
CA ALA A 376 -7.34 6.58 20.75
C ALA A 376 -7.27 5.52 21.87
N GLN A 377 -8.07 5.72 22.92
CA GLN A 377 -8.11 4.83 24.08
C GLN A 377 -9.37 3.97 24.15
N ASN A 378 -10.38 4.31 23.34
CA ASN A 378 -11.66 3.62 23.27
C ASN A 378 -12.33 3.84 21.90
N PHE A 379 -13.46 3.16 21.69
CA PHE A 379 -14.19 3.17 20.44
C PHE A 379 -14.64 4.57 20.02
N ASP A 380 -15.17 5.38 20.93
CA ASP A 380 -15.63 6.74 20.63
C ASP A 380 -14.49 7.64 20.14
N GLN A 381 -13.33 7.60 20.81
CA GLN A 381 -12.15 8.37 20.38
C GLN A 381 -11.61 7.90 19.03
N TRP A 382 -11.66 6.60 18.76
CA TRP A 382 -11.27 6.06 17.47
C TRP A 382 -12.25 6.50 16.38
N LEU A 383 -13.56 6.46 16.63
CA LEU A 383 -14.58 6.98 15.72
C LEU A 383 -14.42 8.48 15.46
N ASP A 384 -14.14 9.29 16.48
CA ASP A 384 -13.88 10.72 16.31
C ASP A 384 -12.65 11.00 15.43
N ALA A 385 -11.61 10.17 15.55
CA ALA A 385 -10.48 10.22 14.64
C ALA A 385 -10.90 9.82 13.21
N MET A 386 -11.69 8.77 13.03
CA MET A 386 -12.21 8.37 11.71
C MET A 386 -13.08 9.45 11.04
N ARG A 387 -13.93 10.15 11.81
CA ARG A 387 -14.76 11.27 11.35
C ARG A 387 -13.97 12.48 10.86
N MET A 388 -12.66 12.54 11.10
CA MET A 388 -11.82 13.57 10.47
C MET A 388 -11.78 13.44 8.93
N GLN A 389 -12.03 12.24 8.39
CA GLN A 389 -12.06 11.91 6.95
C GLN A 389 -10.95 12.61 6.15
N SER A 390 -9.71 12.50 6.60
CA SER A 390 -8.54 13.09 5.93
C SER A 390 -7.85 12.11 4.99
N PHE A 391 -7.92 10.79 5.22
CA PHE A 391 -7.50 9.78 4.24
C PHE A 391 -8.64 9.36 3.30
N ALA A 392 -8.31 9.22 2.02
CA ALA A 392 -9.29 9.05 0.96
C ALA A 392 -9.85 7.64 0.82
N SER A 393 -9.12 6.59 1.24
CA SER A 393 -9.48 5.21 0.91
C SER A 393 -8.74 4.20 1.77
N PHE A 394 -9.50 3.45 2.59
CA PHE A 394 -9.15 2.16 3.19
C PHE A 394 -10.44 1.52 3.74
N ASN A 395 -10.54 0.19 3.76
CA ASN A 395 -11.42 -0.47 4.72
C ASN A 395 -10.70 -0.54 6.06
N PHE A 396 -11.43 -0.40 7.17
CA PHE A 396 -10.93 -0.72 8.51
C PHE A 396 -11.77 -1.81 9.14
N VAL A 397 -11.09 -2.73 9.83
CA VAL A 397 -11.72 -3.67 10.77
C VAL A 397 -11.14 -3.42 12.15
N TYR A 398 -12.00 -3.09 13.10
CA TYR A 398 -11.70 -2.69 14.46
C TYR A 398 -12.19 -3.75 15.45
N ALA A 399 -11.48 -3.90 16.56
CA ALA A 399 -11.93 -4.63 17.73
C ALA A 399 -11.37 -4.02 19.03
N ASP A 400 -12.07 -4.17 20.15
CA ASP A 400 -11.58 -3.69 21.44
C ASP A 400 -11.89 -4.59 22.65
N ARG A 401 -11.33 -4.19 23.78
CA ARG A 401 -11.47 -4.85 25.08
C ARG A 401 -12.87 -4.84 25.66
N GLU A 402 -13.75 -3.96 25.19
CA GLU A 402 -15.14 -3.85 25.65
C GLU A 402 -16.08 -4.74 24.83
N GLY A 403 -15.54 -5.38 23.78
CA GLY A 403 -16.25 -6.29 22.91
C GLY A 403 -16.87 -5.63 21.69
N ASN A 404 -16.50 -4.38 21.40
CA ASN A 404 -16.93 -3.73 20.17
C ASN A 404 -16.13 -4.28 18.99
N THR A 405 -16.81 -4.51 17.87
CA THR A 405 -16.21 -4.77 16.56
C THR A 405 -16.85 -3.88 15.52
N MET A 406 -16.06 -3.43 14.55
CA MET A 406 -16.56 -2.58 13.47
C MET A 406 -15.85 -2.83 12.16
N PHE A 407 -16.61 -2.84 11.07
CA PHE A 407 -16.11 -2.68 9.71
C PHE A 407 -16.57 -1.32 9.19
N VAL A 408 -15.69 -0.59 8.51
CA VAL A 408 -16.06 0.60 7.73
C VAL A 408 -15.32 0.63 6.41
N HIS A 409 -16.08 0.86 5.33
CA HIS A 409 -15.54 1.19 4.02
C HIS A 409 -15.20 2.68 3.96
N ASN A 410 -14.11 3.07 4.62
CA ASN A 410 -13.73 4.48 4.65
C ASN A 410 -13.36 4.94 3.24
N SER A 411 -14.07 5.96 2.77
CA SER A 411 -13.78 6.63 1.51
C SER A 411 -14.20 8.10 1.56
N LEU A 412 -13.47 8.95 0.82
CA LEU A 412 -13.90 10.33 0.52
C LEU A 412 -14.86 10.32 -0.69
N THR A 413 -15.99 9.63 -0.57
CA THR A 413 -16.96 9.44 -1.66
C THR A 413 -17.58 10.78 -2.07
N PRO A 414 -17.35 11.28 -3.31
CA PRO A 414 -17.90 12.56 -3.72
C PRO A 414 -19.42 12.53 -3.87
N LYS A 415 -20.11 13.60 -3.45
CA LYS A 415 -21.55 13.79 -3.67
C LYS A 415 -21.81 14.16 -5.13
N ARG A 416 -21.90 13.14 -5.97
CA ARG A 416 -22.05 13.22 -7.43
C ARG A 416 -23.48 13.49 -7.88
N GLN A 417 -23.62 14.17 -9.02
CA GLN A 417 -24.90 14.40 -9.68
C GLN A 417 -25.41 13.14 -10.38
N SER A 418 -26.71 12.88 -10.26
CA SER A 418 -27.34 11.72 -10.90
C SER A 418 -27.52 11.87 -12.41
N GLY A 419 -27.58 10.72 -13.08
CA GLY A 419 -27.86 10.61 -14.52
C GLY A 419 -26.63 10.47 -15.39
N TYR A 420 -25.45 10.86 -14.89
CA TYR A 420 -24.19 10.67 -15.60
C TYR A 420 -23.61 9.29 -15.29
N ASP A 421 -23.01 8.65 -16.29
CA ASP A 421 -22.11 7.53 -16.08
C ASP A 421 -20.73 8.08 -15.66
N TRP A 422 -20.43 8.04 -14.36
CA TRP A 422 -19.19 8.52 -13.75
C TRP A 422 -17.99 7.60 -14.03
N THR A 423 -18.20 6.42 -14.63
CA THR A 423 -17.11 5.55 -15.08
C THR A 423 -16.48 6.02 -16.41
N GLN A 424 -17.13 6.96 -17.09
CA GLN A 424 -16.71 7.54 -18.37
C GLN A 424 -16.10 8.93 -18.18
N TYR A 425 -15.55 9.51 -19.24
CA TYR A 425 -15.15 10.92 -19.16
C TYR A 425 -16.41 11.80 -19.09
N LEU A 426 -16.33 12.89 -18.33
CA LEU A 426 -17.43 13.80 -18.08
C LEU A 426 -17.35 15.04 -19.00
N PRO A 427 -18.48 15.69 -19.31
CA PRO A 427 -18.47 16.97 -20.01
C PRO A 427 -17.89 18.06 -19.10
N GLY A 428 -16.88 18.79 -19.57
CA GLY A 428 -16.24 19.88 -18.85
C GLY A 428 -16.90 21.24 -19.00
N ASP A 429 -18.10 21.30 -19.57
CA ASP A 429 -18.87 22.53 -19.80
C ASP A 429 -20.09 22.70 -18.88
N ASP A 430 -20.33 21.76 -17.96
CA ASP A 430 -21.40 21.79 -16.96
C ASP A 430 -20.84 21.96 -15.54
N GLY A 431 -21.04 23.13 -14.94
CA GLY A 431 -20.55 23.45 -13.59
C GLY A 431 -21.20 22.63 -12.48
N GLN A 432 -22.34 21.98 -12.71
CA GLN A 432 -23.01 21.15 -11.71
C GLN A 432 -22.27 19.83 -11.43
N LEU A 433 -21.40 19.41 -12.34
CA LEU A 433 -20.58 18.20 -12.19
C LEU A 433 -19.31 18.41 -11.35
N ILE A 434 -18.98 19.67 -11.03
CA ILE A 434 -17.82 20.01 -10.20
C ILE A 434 -18.19 19.85 -8.72
N TRP A 435 -18.26 18.60 -8.25
CA TRP A 435 -18.59 18.26 -6.86
C TRP A 435 -17.62 18.90 -5.87
N GLN A 436 -18.06 19.33 -4.68
CA GLN A 436 -17.17 19.89 -3.64
C GLN A 436 -17.29 19.15 -2.31
N ASP A 437 -18.40 18.46 -2.11
CA ASP A 437 -18.75 17.82 -0.85
C ASP A 437 -18.58 16.29 -0.96
N TYR A 438 -18.32 15.66 0.17
CA TYR A 438 -18.21 14.21 0.30
C TYR A 438 -19.39 13.66 1.11
N MET A 439 -19.65 12.36 0.97
CA MET A 439 -20.50 11.60 1.89
C MET A 439 -19.91 11.69 3.30
N GLU A 440 -20.78 11.95 4.29
CA GLU A 440 -20.34 12.03 5.69
C GLU A 440 -19.90 10.64 6.17
N PHE A 441 -18.95 10.59 7.10
CA PHE A 441 -18.42 9.33 7.64
C PHE A 441 -19.52 8.37 8.10
N ASP A 442 -20.53 8.88 8.83
CA ASP A 442 -21.59 8.05 9.40
C ASP A 442 -22.57 7.49 8.34
N ASP A 443 -22.53 8.00 7.11
CA ASP A 443 -23.34 7.52 5.98
C ASP A 443 -22.63 6.44 5.14
N LEU A 444 -21.31 6.24 5.34
CA LEU A 444 -20.53 5.25 4.59
C LEU A 444 -20.99 3.81 4.87
N PRO A 445 -20.78 2.84 3.95
CA PRO A 445 -21.01 1.42 4.23
C PRO A 445 -20.20 0.94 5.43
N GLN A 446 -20.89 0.60 6.50
CA GLN A 446 -20.27 0.19 7.77
C GLN A 446 -21.16 -0.79 8.54
N VAL A 447 -20.53 -1.59 9.39
CA VAL A 447 -21.19 -2.57 10.27
C VAL A 447 -20.54 -2.51 11.64
N THR A 448 -21.32 -2.28 12.69
CA THR A 448 -20.85 -2.25 14.07
C THR A 448 -21.59 -3.31 14.87
N ASN A 449 -20.84 -4.16 15.59
CA ASN A 449 -21.38 -5.21 16.47
C ASN A 449 -22.48 -6.07 15.80
N PRO A 450 -22.19 -6.72 14.65
CA PRO A 450 -23.19 -7.52 13.92
C PRO A 450 -23.71 -8.66 14.79
N ALA A 451 -24.98 -9.07 14.59
CA ALA A 451 -25.59 -10.15 15.36
C ALA A 451 -24.91 -11.51 15.13
N SER A 452 -24.36 -11.72 13.94
CA SER A 452 -23.49 -12.86 13.61
C SER A 452 -22.17 -12.91 14.38
N GLY A 453 -21.73 -11.78 14.95
CA GLY A 453 -20.53 -11.69 15.78
C GLY A 453 -19.19 -11.82 15.03
N TYR A 454 -19.19 -11.77 13.69
CA TYR A 454 -17.97 -11.74 12.89
C TYR A 454 -17.98 -10.67 11.79
N LEU A 455 -16.78 -10.22 11.43
CA LEU A 455 -16.49 -9.32 10.32
C LEU A 455 -15.26 -9.83 9.58
N HIS A 456 -15.31 -9.86 8.24
CA HIS A 456 -14.23 -10.28 7.37
C HIS A 456 -14.03 -9.28 6.23
N SER A 457 -12.86 -8.68 6.16
CA SER A 457 -12.45 -7.82 5.05
C SER A 457 -11.23 -8.42 4.36
N ALA A 458 -11.34 -8.63 3.05
CA ALA A 458 -10.33 -9.20 2.16
C ALA A 458 -10.38 -8.55 0.75
N ASN A 459 -10.48 -7.22 0.70
CA ASN A 459 -10.55 -6.39 -0.52
C ASN A 459 -11.78 -6.61 -1.41
N GLN A 460 -12.88 -7.09 -0.82
CA GLN A 460 -14.16 -7.26 -1.50
C GLN A 460 -15.09 -6.05 -1.31
N THR A 461 -16.24 -6.12 -1.98
CA THR A 461 -17.37 -5.21 -1.84
C THR A 461 -17.77 -4.99 -0.37
N PRO A 462 -18.09 -3.75 0.05
CA PRO A 462 -18.48 -3.50 1.43
C PRO A 462 -19.85 -4.09 1.81
N PHE A 463 -20.60 -4.59 0.83
CA PHE A 463 -21.93 -5.19 1.03
C PHE A 463 -21.87 -6.69 1.36
N LYS A 464 -20.66 -7.26 1.49
CA LYS A 464 -20.41 -8.67 1.84
C LYS A 464 -19.18 -8.81 2.73
N VAL A 465 -19.33 -8.45 3.99
CA VAL A 465 -18.27 -8.45 5.01
C VAL A 465 -18.66 -9.22 6.27
N THR A 466 -19.91 -9.64 6.38
CA THR A 466 -20.47 -10.40 7.50
C THR A 466 -21.65 -11.25 7.01
N ALA A 467 -22.44 -11.83 7.91
CA ALA A 467 -23.65 -12.57 7.56
C ALA A 467 -24.64 -11.71 6.75
N ALA A 468 -25.40 -12.33 5.85
CA ALA A 468 -26.31 -11.64 4.94
C ALA A 468 -27.28 -10.66 5.62
N ALA A 469 -27.75 -10.97 6.83
CA ALA A 469 -28.70 -10.14 7.58
C ALA A 469 -28.06 -8.89 8.24
N ASP A 470 -26.73 -8.89 8.43
CA ASP A 470 -25.99 -7.81 9.10
C ASP A 470 -25.24 -6.90 8.12
N ASN A 471 -25.15 -7.28 6.84
CA ASN A 471 -24.44 -6.49 5.83
C ASN A 471 -25.16 -5.15 5.53
N PRO A 472 -24.40 -4.11 5.11
CA PRO A 472 -25.00 -2.89 4.59
C PRO A 472 -25.87 -3.21 3.36
N ILE A 473 -27.02 -2.56 3.25
CA ILE A 473 -27.97 -2.77 2.15
C ILE A 473 -27.51 -1.96 0.95
N LYS A 474 -27.14 -2.64 -0.14
CA LYS A 474 -26.60 -2.00 -1.35
C LYS A 474 -27.57 -0.97 -1.95
N GLU A 475 -28.87 -1.25 -1.89
CA GLU A 475 -29.92 -0.41 -2.47
C GLU A 475 -30.10 0.94 -1.75
N ASP A 476 -29.52 1.10 -0.55
CA ASP A 476 -29.50 2.39 0.16
C ASP A 476 -28.48 3.37 -0.44
N TYR A 477 -27.59 2.89 -1.31
CA TYR A 477 -26.53 3.65 -1.96
C TYR A 477 -26.82 3.88 -3.44
N LYS A 478 -26.39 5.02 -3.96
CA LYS A 478 -26.52 5.35 -5.37
C LYS A 478 -25.43 4.65 -6.17
N VAL A 479 -25.71 4.41 -7.44
CA VAL A 479 -24.69 3.88 -8.36
C VAL A 479 -23.55 4.88 -8.57
N GLU A 480 -23.85 6.18 -8.51
CA GLU A 480 -22.86 7.26 -8.60
C GLU A 480 -21.92 7.33 -7.39
N ASP A 481 -22.27 6.71 -6.25
CA ASP A 481 -21.39 6.62 -5.08
C ASP A 481 -20.18 5.71 -5.32
N GLY A 482 -20.18 4.91 -6.40
CA GLY A 482 -18.97 4.28 -6.92
C GLY A 482 -18.39 3.14 -6.07
N PHE A 483 -19.18 2.53 -5.18
CA PHE A 483 -18.70 1.43 -4.34
C PHE A 483 -18.39 0.16 -5.15
N PRO A 484 -17.28 -0.55 -4.87
CA PRO A 484 -16.90 -1.73 -5.60
C PRO A 484 -17.88 -2.89 -5.35
N THR A 485 -18.07 -3.74 -6.35
CA THR A 485 -18.96 -4.92 -6.29
C THR A 485 -18.23 -6.26 -6.35
N ARG A 486 -16.90 -6.21 -6.41
CA ARG A 486 -15.98 -7.33 -6.58
C ARG A 486 -15.91 -8.25 -5.36
N MET A 487 -15.69 -9.55 -5.56
CA MET A 487 -15.34 -10.54 -4.53
C MET A 487 -13.97 -11.17 -4.84
N THR A 488 -13.14 -11.35 -3.82
CA THR A 488 -11.90 -12.15 -3.89
C THR A 488 -12.15 -13.61 -3.52
N ASN A 489 -11.22 -14.50 -3.86
CA ASN A 489 -11.23 -15.86 -3.32
C ASN A 489 -11.13 -15.84 -1.79
N ARG A 490 -10.26 -15.00 -1.22
CA ARG A 490 -10.10 -14.84 0.25
C ARG A 490 -11.39 -14.40 0.93
N ALA A 491 -12.14 -13.50 0.31
CA ALA A 491 -13.43 -13.05 0.83
C ALA A 491 -14.45 -14.18 0.82
N ASN A 492 -14.61 -14.88 -0.31
CA ASN A 492 -15.52 -16.03 -0.38
C ASN A 492 -15.12 -17.11 0.62
N ARG A 493 -13.85 -17.51 0.63
CA ARG A 493 -13.35 -18.58 1.49
C ARG A 493 -13.47 -18.25 2.98
N GLY A 494 -13.15 -17.02 3.37
CA GLY A 494 -13.27 -16.58 4.77
C GLY A 494 -14.71 -16.50 5.25
N LEU A 495 -15.62 -15.98 4.42
CA LEU A 495 -17.05 -15.94 4.76
C LEU A 495 -17.64 -17.36 4.83
N GLU A 496 -17.32 -18.25 3.89
CA GLU A 496 -17.75 -19.65 3.92
C GLU A 496 -17.33 -20.34 5.23
N LEU A 497 -16.07 -20.19 5.63
CA LEU A 497 -15.55 -20.79 6.85
C LEU A 497 -16.21 -20.23 8.12
N LEU A 498 -16.52 -18.93 8.14
CA LEU A 498 -17.21 -18.29 9.26
C LEU A 498 -18.69 -18.67 9.30
N GLU A 499 -19.38 -18.72 8.15
CA GLU A 499 -20.78 -19.13 8.05
C GLU A 499 -21.02 -20.60 8.44
N ASP A 500 -20.04 -21.47 8.18
CA ASP A 500 -20.11 -22.89 8.55
C ASP A 500 -19.93 -23.16 10.05
N MET A 501 -19.54 -22.14 10.84
CA MET A 501 -19.31 -22.26 12.29
C MET A 501 -20.44 -21.61 13.10
N ASP A 502 -20.95 -22.30 14.12
CA ASP A 502 -21.86 -21.69 15.10
C ASP A 502 -21.10 -20.75 16.06
N SER A 503 -19.86 -21.11 16.39
CA SER A 503 -18.94 -20.36 17.24
C SER A 503 -17.51 -20.82 17.00
N ILE A 504 -16.54 -19.97 17.34
CA ILE A 504 -15.13 -20.16 17.05
C ILE A 504 -14.29 -20.23 18.33
N SER A 505 -13.39 -21.22 18.41
CA SER A 505 -12.31 -21.26 19.40
C SER A 505 -11.12 -20.39 18.99
N GLU A 506 -10.23 -20.07 19.93
CA GLU A 506 -8.96 -19.43 19.61
C GLU A 506 -8.15 -20.21 18.56
N HIS A 507 -8.10 -21.54 18.68
CA HIS A 507 -7.39 -22.38 17.72
C HIS A 507 -8.03 -22.33 16.34
N GLN A 508 -9.36 -22.37 16.23
CA GLN A 508 -10.04 -22.24 14.93
C GLN A 508 -9.85 -20.84 14.32
N PHE A 509 -9.75 -19.79 15.13
CA PHE A 509 -9.42 -18.45 14.66
C PHE A 509 -7.99 -18.40 14.09
N PHE A 510 -7.05 -19.09 14.74
CA PHE A 510 -5.71 -19.28 14.20
C PHE A 510 -5.72 -20.04 12.87
N GLU A 511 -6.44 -21.16 12.77
CA GLU A 511 -6.55 -21.95 11.55
C GLU A 511 -7.22 -21.18 10.41
N LEU A 512 -8.26 -20.39 10.70
CA LEU A 512 -8.96 -19.56 9.72
C LEU A 512 -8.00 -18.60 9.01
N LYS A 513 -7.17 -17.88 9.76
CA LYS A 513 -6.16 -16.97 9.20
C LYS A 513 -5.11 -17.71 8.35
N HIS A 514 -4.83 -18.97 8.68
CA HIS A 514 -3.84 -19.80 8.00
C HIS A 514 -4.46 -20.78 7.00
N ASP A 515 -5.73 -20.61 6.61
CA ASP A 515 -6.35 -21.43 5.57
C ASP A 515 -5.70 -21.18 4.21
N LYS A 516 -5.39 -22.29 3.53
CA LYS A 516 -4.58 -22.32 2.30
C LYS A 516 -5.41 -22.75 1.09
N LYS A 517 -6.75 -22.61 1.14
CA LYS A 517 -7.64 -23.18 0.12
C LYS A 517 -8.29 -22.14 -0.78
N TYR A 518 -8.61 -22.57 -2.01
CA TYR A 518 -9.53 -21.86 -2.88
C TYR A 518 -10.99 -22.27 -2.63
N SER A 519 -11.89 -21.30 -2.70
CA SER A 519 -13.33 -21.49 -2.67
C SER A 519 -13.85 -21.92 -4.04
N ILE A 520 -14.77 -22.88 -4.05
CA ILE A 520 -15.51 -23.29 -5.26
C ILE A 520 -16.46 -22.21 -5.79
N ASN A 521 -16.80 -21.23 -4.95
CA ASN A 521 -17.63 -20.09 -5.34
C ASN A 521 -16.79 -18.93 -5.89
N SER A 522 -15.46 -19.05 -5.90
CA SER A 522 -14.58 -18.02 -6.44
C SER A 522 -14.61 -17.98 -7.97
N ARG A 523 -14.43 -16.77 -8.50
CA ARG A 523 -14.21 -16.53 -9.93
C ARG A 523 -13.04 -17.39 -10.47
N ALA A 524 -11.97 -17.48 -9.69
CA ALA A 524 -10.78 -18.26 -10.02
C ALA A 524 -11.12 -19.76 -10.21
N TYR A 525 -11.88 -20.37 -9.29
CA TYR A 525 -12.32 -21.77 -9.46
C TYR A 525 -13.19 -21.96 -10.71
N GLN A 526 -14.09 -21.01 -11.02
CA GLN A 526 -14.90 -21.09 -12.25
C GLN A 526 -14.04 -21.02 -13.51
N PHE A 527 -12.91 -20.29 -13.49
CA PHE A 527 -11.92 -20.32 -14.55
C PHE A 527 -11.23 -21.69 -14.66
N LEU A 528 -10.74 -22.22 -13.54
CA LEU A 528 -10.07 -23.53 -13.47
C LEU A 528 -10.98 -24.67 -13.96
N LYS A 529 -12.26 -24.63 -13.58
CA LYS A 529 -13.28 -25.59 -14.01
C LYS A 529 -13.43 -25.62 -15.53
N ARG A 530 -13.44 -24.45 -16.18
CA ARG A 530 -13.48 -24.40 -17.65
C ARG A 530 -12.25 -25.01 -18.30
N ALA A 531 -11.09 -24.96 -17.65
CA ALA A 531 -9.86 -25.56 -18.17
C ALA A 531 -9.91 -27.10 -18.13
N PHE A 532 -10.33 -27.70 -17.00
CA PHE A 532 -10.38 -29.16 -16.89
C PHE A 532 -11.62 -29.81 -17.54
N ASP A 533 -12.71 -29.06 -17.75
CA ASP A 533 -13.89 -29.53 -18.49
C ASP A 533 -13.76 -29.39 -20.02
N ALA A 534 -12.72 -28.70 -20.51
CA ALA A 534 -12.56 -28.41 -21.94
C ALA A 534 -12.37 -29.71 -22.76
N ASP A 535 -13.07 -29.80 -23.90
CA ASP A 535 -12.94 -30.93 -24.82
C ASP A 535 -11.62 -30.83 -25.61
N ILE A 536 -10.66 -31.69 -25.26
CA ILE A 536 -9.38 -31.78 -25.97
C ILE A 536 -9.42 -32.73 -27.18
N SER A 537 -10.52 -33.45 -27.44
CA SER A 537 -10.57 -34.49 -28.47
C SER A 537 -10.32 -33.99 -29.90
N GLN A 538 -10.67 -32.73 -30.17
CA GLN A 538 -10.46 -32.06 -31.47
C GLN A 538 -9.21 -31.18 -31.50
N SER A 539 -8.47 -31.09 -30.39
CA SER A 539 -7.29 -30.25 -30.26
C SER A 539 -6.04 -30.92 -30.87
N GLN A 540 -5.06 -30.10 -31.27
CA GLN A 540 -3.77 -30.61 -31.77
C GLN A 540 -2.98 -31.38 -30.69
N ILE A 541 -3.34 -31.21 -29.42
CA ILE A 541 -2.68 -31.84 -28.27
C ILE A 541 -3.27 -33.19 -27.87
N ASN A 542 -4.40 -33.61 -28.46
CA ASN A 542 -5.14 -34.84 -28.10
C ASN A 542 -4.26 -36.11 -28.09
N ASN A 543 -3.21 -36.14 -28.91
CA ASN A 543 -2.33 -37.31 -29.02
C ASN A 543 -1.27 -37.40 -27.90
N ASN A 544 -1.14 -36.37 -27.05
CA ASN A 544 -0.20 -36.38 -25.93
C ASN A 544 -0.96 -36.61 -24.61
N PRO A 545 -0.78 -37.76 -23.93
CA PRO A 545 -1.52 -38.09 -22.72
C PRO A 545 -1.26 -37.14 -21.55
N ILE A 546 -0.17 -36.36 -21.57
CA ILE A 546 0.17 -35.44 -20.48
C ILE A 546 -0.94 -34.43 -20.21
N TYR A 547 -1.61 -33.92 -21.25
CA TYR A 547 -2.65 -32.91 -21.08
C TYR A 547 -3.94 -33.50 -20.51
N SER A 548 -4.28 -34.74 -20.86
CA SER A 548 -5.38 -35.46 -20.20
C SER A 548 -5.06 -35.76 -18.72
N SER A 549 -3.80 -36.06 -18.41
CA SER A 549 -3.34 -36.21 -17.02
C SER A 549 -3.34 -34.89 -16.26
N ALA A 550 -3.01 -33.77 -16.92
CA ALA A 550 -3.10 -32.43 -16.37
C ALA A 550 -4.55 -32.03 -16.04
N GLN A 551 -5.50 -32.29 -16.95
CA GLN A 551 -6.94 -32.10 -16.67
C GLN A 551 -7.39 -32.91 -15.46
N ALA A 552 -7.02 -34.20 -15.40
CA ALA A 552 -7.36 -35.08 -14.27
C ALA A 552 -6.73 -34.59 -12.95
N LEU A 553 -5.46 -34.19 -12.97
CA LEU A 553 -4.75 -33.70 -11.79
C LEU A 553 -5.43 -32.46 -11.20
N VAL A 554 -5.81 -31.50 -12.05
CA VAL A 554 -6.48 -30.27 -11.61
C VAL A 554 -7.92 -30.55 -11.18
N ALA A 555 -8.63 -31.45 -11.86
CA ALA A 555 -9.99 -31.84 -11.50
C ALA A 555 -10.05 -32.56 -10.13
N ASP A 556 -9.04 -33.38 -9.83
CA ASP A 556 -8.94 -34.14 -8.56
C ASP A 556 -8.28 -33.32 -7.42
N TRP A 557 -7.77 -32.12 -7.71
CA TRP A 557 -7.14 -31.28 -6.70
C TRP A 557 -8.15 -30.76 -5.68
N ASP A 558 -7.84 -30.93 -4.39
CA ASP A 558 -8.68 -30.49 -3.26
C ASP A 558 -8.62 -28.97 -2.97
N LEU A 559 -8.10 -28.21 -3.93
CA LEU A 559 -7.89 -26.77 -3.89
C LEU A 559 -6.95 -26.28 -2.78
N SER A 560 -6.22 -27.18 -2.09
CA SER A 560 -5.26 -26.79 -1.06
C SER A 560 -3.90 -26.41 -1.63
N THR A 561 -3.32 -25.35 -1.09
CA THR A 561 -1.93 -24.92 -1.26
C THR A 561 -1.07 -25.23 -0.02
N ASP A 562 -1.38 -26.32 0.68
CA ASP A 562 -0.45 -26.93 1.64
C ASP A 562 0.83 -27.41 0.96
N ILE A 563 1.96 -27.38 1.68
CA ILE A 563 3.29 -27.76 1.14
C ILE A 563 3.34 -29.18 0.55
N ASN A 564 2.43 -30.06 0.97
CA ASN A 564 2.36 -31.45 0.49
C ASN A 564 1.38 -31.65 -0.67
N SER A 565 0.71 -30.58 -1.13
CA SER A 565 -0.26 -30.64 -2.22
C SER A 565 0.44 -30.93 -3.55
N ARG A 566 -0.07 -31.93 -4.28
CA ARG A 566 0.42 -32.31 -5.62
C ARG A 566 -0.33 -31.63 -6.76
N GLY A 567 -1.56 -31.19 -6.52
CA GLY A 567 -2.37 -30.47 -7.50
C GLY A 567 -2.06 -28.97 -7.52
N ALA A 568 -1.50 -28.43 -6.42
CA ALA A 568 -1.30 -27.00 -6.26
C ALA A 568 -0.42 -26.37 -7.33
N ALA A 569 0.74 -26.94 -7.68
CA ALA A 569 1.66 -26.29 -8.62
C ALA A 569 1.03 -26.01 -9.99
N LEU A 570 0.33 -27.00 -10.56
CA LEU A 570 -0.38 -26.82 -11.82
C LEU A 570 -1.64 -25.96 -11.62
N GLY A 571 -2.42 -26.23 -10.58
CA GLY A 571 -3.65 -25.51 -10.30
C GLY A 571 -3.45 -24.01 -10.06
N THR A 572 -2.46 -23.63 -9.25
CA THR A 572 -2.12 -22.23 -8.96
C THR A 572 -1.52 -21.52 -10.17
N CYS A 573 -0.76 -22.21 -11.04
CA CYS A 573 -0.30 -21.64 -12.30
C CYS A 573 -1.48 -21.24 -13.20
N VAL A 574 -2.47 -22.12 -13.35
CA VAL A 574 -3.66 -21.85 -14.19
C VAL A 574 -4.54 -20.76 -13.59
N LEU A 575 -4.82 -20.82 -12.29
CA LEU A 575 -5.57 -19.79 -11.57
C LEU A 575 -4.84 -18.44 -11.58
N GLY A 576 -3.52 -18.46 -11.47
CA GLY A 576 -2.66 -17.28 -11.38
C GLY A 576 -2.78 -16.38 -12.61
N SER A 577 -2.86 -16.93 -13.81
CA SER A 577 -3.06 -16.16 -15.04
C SER A 577 -4.35 -15.35 -15.00
N GLU A 578 -5.43 -15.96 -14.52
CA GLU A 578 -6.73 -15.30 -14.43
C GLU A 578 -6.82 -14.27 -13.29
N TRP A 579 -6.14 -14.56 -12.19
CA TRP A 579 -5.97 -13.59 -11.10
C TRP A 579 -5.16 -12.38 -11.55
N LEU A 580 -4.02 -12.57 -12.23
CA LEU A 580 -3.19 -11.47 -12.72
C LEU A 580 -3.91 -10.60 -13.75
N SER A 581 -4.62 -11.19 -14.72
CA SER A 581 -5.43 -10.41 -15.67
C SER A 581 -6.46 -9.56 -14.96
N GLU A 582 -7.11 -10.08 -13.93
CA GLU A 582 -8.07 -9.29 -13.16
C GLU A 582 -7.43 -8.19 -12.31
N GLN A 583 -6.26 -8.46 -11.71
CA GLN A 583 -5.50 -7.41 -11.03
C GLN A 583 -5.09 -6.29 -12.00
N LYS A 584 -4.94 -6.58 -13.29
CA LYS A 584 -4.66 -5.59 -14.34
C LYS A 584 -5.91 -4.96 -14.97
N GLY A 585 -7.11 -5.44 -14.63
CA GLY A 585 -8.35 -5.03 -15.30
C GLY A 585 -8.47 -5.54 -16.75
N GLU A 586 -7.73 -6.58 -17.10
CA GLU A 586 -7.70 -7.21 -18.41
C GLU A 586 -8.73 -8.34 -18.52
N VAL A 587 -9.03 -8.73 -19.76
CA VAL A 587 -9.87 -9.90 -20.04
C VAL A 587 -9.12 -11.17 -19.63
N ALA A 588 -9.80 -12.07 -18.93
CA ALA A 588 -9.22 -13.36 -18.57
C ALA A 588 -8.78 -14.15 -19.82
N PRO A 589 -7.63 -14.84 -19.78
CA PRO A 589 -7.10 -15.60 -20.91
C PRO A 589 -7.96 -16.83 -21.25
N ASP A 590 -7.58 -17.58 -22.29
CA ASP A 590 -8.26 -18.85 -22.59
C ASP A 590 -7.91 -19.93 -21.54
N PRO A 591 -8.90 -20.52 -20.82
CA PRO A 591 -8.61 -21.48 -19.76
C PRO A 591 -7.84 -22.73 -20.23
N LEU A 592 -8.18 -23.28 -21.40
CA LEU A 592 -7.50 -24.46 -21.93
C LEU A 592 -6.07 -24.11 -22.35
N GLY A 593 -5.88 -22.97 -23.03
CA GLY A 593 -4.57 -22.44 -23.38
C GLY A 593 -3.64 -22.30 -22.16
N GLU A 594 -4.16 -21.78 -21.04
CA GLU A 594 -3.38 -21.66 -19.80
C GLU A 594 -3.04 -23.01 -19.17
N LEU A 595 -3.95 -23.99 -19.18
CA LEU A 595 -3.63 -25.34 -18.72
C LEU A 595 -2.49 -25.97 -19.54
N ILE A 596 -2.49 -25.78 -20.85
CA ILE A 596 -1.44 -26.26 -21.76
C ILE A 596 -0.12 -25.55 -21.42
N ARG A 597 -0.14 -24.21 -21.37
CA ARG A 597 1.04 -23.40 -21.05
C ARG A 597 1.68 -23.81 -19.72
N CYS A 598 0.87 -23.94 -18.67
CA CYS A 598 1.34 -24.34 -17.35
C CYS A 598 1.84 -25.79 -17.31
N THR A 599 1.19 -26.70 -18.05
CA THR A 599 1.65 -28.09 -18.19
C THR A 599 3.03 -28.14 -18.84
N ASP A 600 3.21 -27.43 -19.95
CA ASP A 600 4.49 -27.38 -20.67
C ASP A 600 5.57 -26.72 -19.82
N LEU A 601 5.25 -25.65 -19.11
CA LEU A 601 6.16 -24.95 -18.20
C LEU A 601 6.67 -25.88 -17.08
N LEU A 602 5.77 -26.58 -16.38
CA LEU A 602 6.17 -27.51 -15.31
C LEU A 602 6.97 -28.70 -15.84
N MET A 603 6.60 -29.22 -17.02
CA MET A 603 7.38 -30.29 -17.65
C MET A 603 8.79 -29.83 -18.06
N ASP A 604 8.93 -28.61 -18.58
CA ASP A 604 10.23 -28.04 -18.97
C ASP A 604 11.12 -27.75 -17.76
N LYS A 605 10.56 -27.09 -16.73
CA LYS A 605 11.33 -26.57 -15.59
C LYS A 605 11.51 -27.57 -14.46
N VAL A 606 10.54 -28.45 -14.24
CA VAL A 606 10.49 -29.38 -13.09
C VAL A 606 10.52 -30.84 -13.54
N GLY A 607 10.14 -31.13 -14.79
CA GLY A 607 10.12 -32.49 -15.33
C GLY A 607 8.88 -33.31 -14.96
N ARG A 608 7.90 -32.71 -14.27
CA ARG A 608 6.63 -33.34 -13.89
C ARG A 608 5.55 -32.29 -13.63
N ILE A 609 4.28 -32.67 -13.81
CA ILE A 609 3.11 -31.80 -13.59
C ILE A 609 2.61 -31.77 -12.14
N ASP A 610 3.05 -32.71 -11.30
CA ASP A 610 2.56 -32.92 -9.93
C ASP A 610 3.68 -32.84 -8.85
N PRO A 611 4.61 -31.85 -8.90
CA PRO A 611 5.58 -31.66 -7.83
C PRO A 611 4.85 -31.33 -6.51
N LEU A 612 5.52 -31.53 -5.37
CA LEU A 612 4.97 -31.06 -4.11
C LEU A 612 4.97 -29.53 -4.12
N TRP A 613 3.91 -28.91 -3.61
CA TRP A 613 3.83 -27.45 -3.57
C TRP A 613 5.00 -26.82 -2.83
N GLY A 614 5.48 -27.41 -1.74
CA GLY A 614 6.63 -26.92 -1.00
C GLY A 614 7.94 -26.97 -1.78
N ASP A 615 8.06 -27.83 -2.81
CA ASP A 615 9.24 -27.82 -3.71
C ASP A 615 9.17 -26.65 -4.70
N ILE A 616 7.96 -26.17 -5.00
CA ILE A 616 7.72 -25.07 -5.94
C ILE A 616 7.61 -23.73 -5.21
N ASN A 617 6.89 -23.61 -4.11
CA ASN A 617 6.66 -22.35 -3.42
C ASN A 617 7.63 -22.21 -2.25
N ARG A 618 8.59 -21.29 -2.41
CA ARG A 618 9.75 -21.16 -1.53
C ARG A 618 9.76 -19.78 -0.86
N HIS A 619 10.10 -19.78 0.42
CA HIS A 619 10.42 -18.57 1.17
C HIS A 619 11.94 -18.45 1.26
N ILE A 620 12.50 -17.42 0.64
CA ILE A 620 13.95 -17.26 0.47
C ILE A 620 14.42 -15.97 1.12
N ARG A 621 15.50 -16.06 1.90
CA ARG A 621 16.12 -14.92 2.56
C ARG A 621 17.59 -15.20 2.88
N GLY A 622 18.51 -14.53 2.20
CA GLY A 622 19.94 -14.84 2.32
C GLY A 622 20.20 -16.30 1.96
N ASP A 623 20.84 -17.05 2.86
CA ASP A 623 21.07 -18.49 2.69
C ASP A 623 19.85 -19.37 3.03
N ILE A 624 18.76 -18.79 3.55
CA ILE A 624 17.54 -19.52 3.88
C ILE A 624 16.75 -19.80 2.60
N ASN A 625 16.39 -21.06 2.38
CA ASN A 625 15.46 -21.47 1.33
C ASN A 625 14.58 -22.62 1.87
N ILE A 626 13.33 -22.32 2.21
CA ILE A 626 12.41 -23.24 2.90
C ILE A 626 11.05 -23.31 2.18
N PRO A 627 10.35 -24.46 2.25
CA PRO A 627 9.01 -24.60 1.68
C PRO A 627 8.03 -23.69 2.42
N ILE A 628 7.05 -23.12 1.69
CA ILE A 628 6.00 -22.30 2.29
C ILE A 628 4.62 -22.64 1.71
N GLY A 629 3.63 -22.82 2.60
CA GLY A 629 2.23 -23.04 2.24
C GLY A 629 1.49 -21.73 1.99
N GLY A 630 0.37 -21.82 1.28
CA GLY A 630 -0.38 -20.65 0.79
C GLY A 630 -0.15 -20.42 -0.70
N GLY A 631 -0.91 -19.50 -1.28
CA GLY A 631 -0.85 -19.15 -2.69
C GLY A 631 -1.47 -17.79 -3.00
N PRO A 632 -1.55 -17.41 -4.28
CA PRO A 632 -2.19 -16.17 -4.67
C PRO A 632 -3.67 -16.18 -4.30
N ASP A 633 -4.15 -15.10 -3.68
CA ASP A 633 -5.52 -14.91 -3.24
C ASP A 633 -6.07 -16.01 -2.30
N THR A 634 -5.25 -16.68 -1.48
CA THR A 634 -5.70 -17.53 -0.34
C THR A 634 -5.58 -16.80 1.00
N LEU A 635 -6.29 -17.21 2.07
CA LEU A 635 -6.26 -16.50 3.36
C LEU A 635 -4.84 -16.42 3.95
N ARG A 636 -4.05 -17.49 3.78
CA ARG A 636 -2.57 -17.46 3.84
C ARG A 636 -2.02 -17.03 2.47
N ALA A 637 -1.93 -15.72 2.22
CA ALA A 637 -1.56 -15.22 0.89
C ALA A 637 -0.05 -15.30 0.69
N ILE A 638 0.39 -15.95 -0.41
CA ILE A 638 1.81 -16.00 -0.81
C ILE A 638 1.88 -15.78 -2.33
N TYR A 639 2.56 -14.72 -2.75
CA TYR A 639 2.72 -14.35 -4.15
C TYR A 639 4.16 -14.65 -4.55
N GLY A 640 4.30 -15.63 -5.43
CA GLY A 640 5.58 -16.16 -5.87
C GLY A 640 5.95 -15.70 -7.27
N MET A 641 7.24 -15.50 -7.54
CA MET A 641 7.79 -15.26 -8.88
C MET A 641 9.03 -16.13 -9.15
N GLY A 642 9.37 -16.34 -10.42
CA GLY A 642 10.62 -16.98 -10.84
C GLY A 642 10.52 -18.44 -11.30
N LEU A 643 9.32 -19.02 -11.44
CA LEU A 643 9.17 -20.42 -11.87
C LEU A 643 9.82 -20.68 -13.24
N GLU A 644 9.67 -19.74 -14.17
CA GLU A 644 10.26 -19.80 -15.50
C GLU A 644 11.80 -19.80 -15.48
N ASP A 645 12.42 -19.13 -14.50
CA ASP A 645 13.86 -18.93 -14.47
C ASP A 645 14.55 -19.97 -13.56
N ASP A 646 13.99 -20.19 -12.37
CA ASP A 646 14.61 -20.95 -11.29
C ASP A 646 14.00 -22.35 -11.10
N GLY A 647 12.87 -22.64 -11.73
CA GLY A 647 12.12 -23.89 -11.54
C GLY A 647 11.35 -23.96 -10.21
N PHE A 648 11.32 -22.86 -9.46
CA PHE A 648 10.51 -22.65 -8.27
C PHE A 648 10.11 -21.17 -8.17
N LEU A 649 9.09 -20.90 -7.38
CA LEU A 649 8.60 -19.59 -7.03
C LEU A 649 9.25 -19.09 -5.72
N THR A 650 9.75 -17.87 -5.74
CA THR A 650 10.20 -17.14 -4.54
C THR A 650 9.07 -16.24 -4.07
N ASN A 651 8.70 -16.33 -2.78
CA ASN A 651 7.78 -15.40 -2.13
C ASN A 651 8.32 -13.97 -2.20
N VAL A 652 7.59 -13.09 -2.89
CA VAL A 652 7.95 -11.67 -3.09
C VAL A 652 6.93 -10.71 -2.50
N ALA A 653 5.69 -11.17 -2.29
CA ALA A 653 4.59 -10.39 -1.71
C ALA A 653 3.55 -11.35 -1.11
N GLY A 654 2.61 -10.83 -0.32
CA GLY A 654 1.63 -11.67 0.38
C GLY A 654 1.64 -11.35 1.86
N ASP A 655 1.37 -12.33 2.71
CA ASP A 655 1.56 -12.24 4.15
C ASP A 655 2.95 -11.63 4.46
N GLY A 656 2.95 -10.59 5.29
CA GLY A 656 4.15 -9.93 5.81
C GLY A 656 4.15 -10.00 7.33
N LEU A 657 4.19 -8.84 7.98
CA LEU A 657 3.83 -8.70 9.38
C LEU A 657 2.33 -8.97 9.59
N TYR A 658 2.00 -9.84 10.54
CA TYR A 658 0.61 -10.03 10.96
C TYR A 658 0.49 -10.35 12.44
N TYR A 659 -0.68 -10.01 12.99
CA TYR A 659 -1.01 -10.22 14.41
C TYR A 659 -2.36 -10.92 14.57
N GLN A 660 -2.47 -11.69 15.65
CA GLN A 660 -3.72 -12.08 16.28
C GLN A 660 -3.78 -11.41 17.65
N VAL A 661 -4.77 -10.55 17.81
CA VAL A 661 -5.03 -9.75 19.01
C VAL A 661 -6.29 -10.29 19.66
N SER A 662 -6.32 -10.40 20.98
CA SER A 662 -7.51 -10.82 21.71
C SER A 662 -7.62 -10.16 23.08
N TRP A 663 -8.85 -9.97 23.53
CA TRP A 663 -9.17 -9.60 24.90
C TRP A 663 -10.11 -10.63 25.50
N ASP A 664 -9.74 -11.18 26.65
CA ASP A 664 -10.59 -12.11 27.39
C ASP A 664 -11.81 -11.40 28.03
N THR A 665 -12.65 -12.16 28.73
CA THR A 665 -13.84 -11.61 29.41
C THR A 665 -13.54 -10.61 30.53
N ASN A 666 -12.29 -10.49 30.97
CA ASN A 666 -11.81 -9.48 31.92
C ASN A 666 -11.14 -8.29 31.21
N GLY A 667 -11.11 -8.29 29.87
CA GLY A 667 -10.41 -7.30 29.06
C GLY A 667 -8.88 -7.41 29.14
N GLN A 668 -8.33 -8.59 29.46
CA GLN A 668 -6.88 -8.84 29.44
C GLN A 668 -6.43 -9.08 28.01
N LEU A 669 -5.46 -8.27 27.57
CA LEU A 669 -4.88 -8.35 26.23
C LEU A 669 -3.98 -9.58 26.10
N LYS A 670 -4.11 -10.30 24.99
CA LYS A 670 -3.13 -11.28 24.49
C LYS A 670 -2.88 -11.00 23.01
N VAL A 671 -1.61 -10.89 22.63
CA VAL A 671 -1.20 -10.69 21.24
C VAL A 671 -0.17 -11.73 20.85
N GLN A 672 -0.30 -12.24 19.64
CA GLN A 672 0.71 -13.06 18.99
C GLN A 672 0.92 -12.59 17.56
N GLY A 673 2.16 -12.53 17.09
CA GLY A 673 2.48 -12.10 15.73
C GLY A 673 3.75 -12.77 15.19
N THR A 674 3.99 -12.55 13.91
CA THR A 674 5.25 -12.93 13.24
C THR A 674 5.48 -12.01 12.04
N HIS A 675 6.75 -11.84 11.69
CA HIS A 675 7.21 -11.10 10.54
C HIS A 675 7.80 -12.07 9.50
N GLN A 676 7.65 -11.79 8.21
CA GLN A 676 8.13 -12.66 7.14
C GLN A 676 9.65 -12.88 7.17
N PHE A 677 10.41 -11.91 7.69
CA PHE A 677 11.86 -11.98 7.79
C PHE A 677 12.36 -11.68 9.21
N GLY A 678 12.64 -10.42 9.50
CA GLY A 678 13.13 -9.93 10.78
C GLY A 678 13.20 -8.40 10.71
N SER A 679 13.69 -7.74 11.77
CA SER A 679 13.59 -6.28 11.90
C SER A 679 14.60 -5.48 11.07
N ALA A 680 15.69 -6.11 10.61
CA ALA A 680 16.76 -5.46 9.85
C ALA A 680 16.67 -5.84 8.36
N THR A 681 15.64 -5.36 7.66
CA THR A 681 15.31 -5.90 6.34
C THR A 681 16.28 -5.53 5.21
N LEU A 682 17.16 -4.54 5.41
CA LEU A 682 18.13 -4.10 4.41
C LEU A 682 19.57 -4.56 4.68
N ASP A 683 19.86 -5.02 5.90
CA ASP A 683 21.21 -5.40 6.32
C ASP A 683 21.36 -6.92 6.37
N ALA A 684 21.98 -7.49 5.33
CA ALA A 684 22.22 -8.94 5.24
C ALA A 684 23.21 -9.48 6.27
N ASP A 685 24.03 -8.63 6.88
CA ASP A 685 24.99 -9.00 7.92
C ASP A 685 24.35 -8.98 9.32
N SER A 686 23.16 -8.40 9.46
CA SER A 686 22.42 -8.35 10.72
C SER A 686 21.89 -9.74 11.12
N PRO A 687 21.97 -10.12 12.40
CA PRO A 687 21.33 -11.34 12.88
C PRO A 687 19.81 -11.33 12.68
N HIS A 688 19.21 -10.13 12.56
CA HIS A 688 17.77 -9.94 12.37
C HIS A 688 17.37 -9.78 10.90
N PHE A 689 18.23 -10.20 9.95
CA PHE A 689 17.92 -10.17 8.53
C PHE A 689 16.85 -11.19 8.12
N GLY A 690 16.79 -12.34 8.80
CA GLY A 690 15.90 -13.46 8.46
C GLY A 690 15.64 -14.41 9.63
N ASP A 691 15.81 -13.95 10.87
CA ASP A 691 15.67 -14.74 12.10
C ASP A 691 14.24 -15.22 12.39
N GLN A 692 13.21 -14.62 11.79
CA GLN A 692 11.83 -15.10 11.85
C GLN A 692 11.40 -15.92 10.62
N ALA A 693 12.19 -15.98 9.54
CA ALA A 693 11.77 -16.58 8.27
C ALA A 693 11.27 -18.03 8.41
N GLN A 694 11.94 -18.83 9.26
CA GLN A 694 11.53 -20.21 9.53
C GLN A 694 10.23 -20.31 10.34
N ASN A 695 10.06 -19.45 11.35
CA ASN A 695 8.86 -19.43 12.18
C ASN A 695 7.67 -18.92 11.39
N TYR A 696 7.87 -17.89 10.56
CA TYR A 696 6.89 -17.42 9.60
C TYR A 696 6.41 -18.54 8.68
N ALA A 697 7.31 -19.28 8.01
CA ALA A 697 6.94 -20.39 7.14
C ALA A 697 6.23 -21.54 7.87
N ASN A 698 6.55 -21.76 9.15
CA ASN A 698 5.94 -22.76 10.02
C ASN A 698 4.70 -22.26 10.78
N GLU A 699 4.27 -21.01 10.55
CA GLU A 699 3.09 -20.41 11.18
C GLU A 699 3.22 -20.31 12.72
N ILE A 700 4.46 -20.19 13.22
CA ILE A 700 4.77 -20.04 14.65
C ILE A 700 4.71 -18.56 15.01
N LEU A 701 3.76 -18.20 15.87
CA LEU A 701 3.59 -16.82 16.36
C LEU A 701 4.28 -16.62 17.70
N HIS A 702 4.77 -15.41 17.92
CA HIS A 702 5.45 -14.98 19.14
C HIS A 702 4.69 -13.86 19.84
N ASP A 703 4.88 -13.73 21.15
CA ASP A 703 4.49 -12.51 21.86
C ASP A 703 5.36 -11.35 21.33
N PRO A 704 4.77 -10.24 20.85
CA PRO A 704 5.52 -9.12 20.30
C PRO A 704 6.17 -8.24 21.38
N LEU A 705 6.16 -8.65 22.66
CA LEU A 705 6.81 -7.98 23.78
C LEU A 705 6.30 -6.54 23.99
N PHE A 706 4.99 -6.38 23.78
CA PHE A 706 4.27 -5.16 24.11
C PHE A 706 4.30 -4.90 25.63
N ASP A 707 4.07 -5.96 26.43
CA ASP A 707 4.18 -5.90 27.88
C ASP A 707 5.63 -5.65 28.32
N ASP A 708 5.82 -4.62 29.15
CA ASP A 708 7.14 -4.20 29.61
C ASP A 708 7.84 -5.29 30.43
N ALA A 709 7.13 -5.95 31.35
CA ALA A 709 7.74 -6.95 32.22
C ALA A 709 8.24 -8.18 31.43
N LEU A 710 7.49 -8.63 30.42
CA LEU A 710 7.93 -9.66 29.49
C LEU A 710 9.12 -9.19 28.66
N ARG A 711 9.04 -7.98 28.10
CA ARG A 711 10.10 -7.39 27.28
C ARG A 711 11.44 -7.33 28.01
N GLN A 712 11.48 -6.88 29.26
CA GLN A 712 12.71 -6.77 30.06
C GLN A 712 13.47 -8.10 30.18
N THR A 713 12.80 -9.26 30.04
CA THR A 713 13.46 -10.57 30.09
C THR A 713 14.13 -11.00 28.77
N LYS A 714 13.88 -10.28 27.68
CA LYS A 714 14.34 -10.58 26.31
C LYS A 714 14.94 -9.36 25.60
N LEU A 715 15.41 -8.37 26.36
CA LEU A 715 16.13 -7.22 25.81
C LEU A 715 17.54 -7.61 25.38
N GLU A 716 17.93 -7.15 24.19
CA GLU A 716 19.31 -7.26 23.71
C GLU A 716 20.06 -5.95 23.86
N ARG A 717 19.41 -4.82 23.56
CA ARG A 717 20.01 -3.49 23.61
C ARG A 717 19.05 -2.46 24.21
N CYS A 718 19.62 -1.51 24.94
CA CYS A 718 18.93 -0.35 25.50
C CYS A 718 19.90 0.83 25.41
N TYR A 719 19.50 1.88 24.70
CA TYR A 719 20.39 3.01 24.39
C TYR A 719 19.58 4.27 24.08
N ARG A 720 20.25 5.42 24.08
CA ARG A 720 19.70 6.66 23.55
C ARG A 720 20.21 6.89 22.13
N PRO A 721 19.44 7.57 21.26
CA PRO A 721 19.89 7.91 19.92
C PRO A 721 21.30 8.55 19.87
N GLY A 722 22.20 7.93 19.12
CA GLY A 722 23.59 8.37 18.91
C GLY A 722 24.61 7.88 19.95
N GLU A 723 24.24 6.97 20.86
CA GLU A 723 25.16 6.32 21.81
C GLU A 723 25.94 5.13 21.24
#